data_AF-A0AAD4PTT4-F1
#
_entry.id   AF-A0AAD4PTT4-F1
#
_cell.length_a   1.000
_cell.length_b   1.000
_cell.length_c   1.000
_cell.angle_alpha   90.00
_cell.angle_beta   90.00
_cell.angle_gamma   90.00
#
_symmetry.space_group_name_H-M   'P 1'
#
loop_
_entity.id
_entity.type
_entity.pdbx_description
1 polymer ?
#
loop_
_entity_poly.entity_id
_entity_poly.type
_entity_poly.pdbx_seq_one_letter_code
_entity_poly.pdbx_strand_id
1 'polypeptide(L)'
;MVRKTWKTLIEKWPKLLAGPPEKRTEFVNAILADSVNEDVIYIRTNYQQPPGRMIDFRSLKSIKSLAVMRNVAKVATAIQLHGIAESEPCRCCKGEDTEKIKRTEARTVDPPFVACIRLKGEQLGRCANCVFLREDCDYGKKEQQQASLHISREVRTISRGVQNADKRSRPKTRKIGEIENSGDQPMDIDDVEYTQDSSVIQSHPRKRNKGEIENPEDHQPMEIDDTEYIQSSSKIRSQNFPGRYVVLKDLVLPRPPLELQERAEEVEGDLQALNSRDMNDLGEYPIVDLNASFEVFKNEERHIWKTALQKDVSPALLVKPSGSLHSPIAHRLNQSSLTTVHPENGVTADSSNACIAMIMGNTYENETLLFDHVHRRGDSKSEAIEKYHSQILNTHENFTNGISDSMRAKVELVYGVKAQQRLIKTKEFVVLPLWGDFKDVVILLSKESNHANADPRYRFRRIMLCAIHPHHIFYCHRNPSKIAKQDKLMEAAALMSGMLHIWKRDYYFKKLWWCTVHPGAKTKEMKAHLEALLAGLQPLQLTILEIDASESITEDSILGGEWHDYFAKLPHSNQALRNLIPFALDALEACQPADSFSWETPTDLPEPVLNWFVGQKEILFSKSSISNFVDVAKYLTPIVLAQGQPNNLHDLFRRILVHQRDTLSTIKGKHQENFHSRFDGQKVSGLVCEQCGTPAVKADDKPRWAVNMPGCYIVHERRCKNPECPGSGSKGTFAVPTTIAKKRIYQALSGPALPTPSTGSPSWPRDLHVHSE
;
A
#
# COMPACT_ATOMS: atom_id res chain seq x y z
N MET A 1 -33.12 -29.92 6.49
CA MET A 1 -33.64 -28.80 7.30
C MET A 1 -33.57 -27.53 6.45
N VAL A 2 -34.66 -26.75 6.39
CA VAL A 2 -34.71 -25.51 5.59
C VAL A 2 -33.82 -24.44 6.25
N ARG A 3 -32.75 -24.02 5.56
CA ARG A 3 -31.85 -22.96 6.03
C ARG A 3 -32.62 -21.64 6.17
N LYS A 4 -32.56 -21.02 7.35
CA LYS A 4 -33.18 -19.71 7.58
C LYS A 4 -32.16 -18.63 7.27
N THR A 5 -32.58 -17.58 6.56
CA THR A 5 -31.71 -16.43 6.26
C THR A 5 -31.54 -15.54 7.49
N TRP A 6 -30.40 -14.84 7.58
CA TRP A 6 -30.08 -13.90 8.66
C TRP A 6 -31.19 -12.86 8.92
N LYS A 7 -31.90 -12.45 7.87
CA LYS A 7 -33.04 -11.52 7.93
C LYS A 7 -34.20 -12.08 8.77
N THR A 8 -34.57 -13.35 8.57
CA THR A 8 -35.60 -14.04 9.38
C THR A 8 -35.21 -14.24 10.85
N LEU A 9 -33.91 -14.28 11.17
CA LEU A 9 -33.41 -14.37 12.55
C LEU A 9 -33.50 -13.01 13.25
N ILE A 10 -33.19 -11.92 12.56
CA ILE A 10 -33.27 -10.55 13.07
C ILE A 10 -34.73 -10.11 13.30
N GLU A 11 -35.66 -10.47 12.42
CA GLU A 11 -37.08 -10.10 12.57
C GLU A 11 -37.75 -10.78 13.78
N LYS A 12 -37.23 -11.92 14.24
CA LYS A 12 -37.72 -12.64 15.42
C LYS A 12 -37.04 -12.21 16.73
N TRP A 13 -35.99 -11.39 16.63
CA TRP A 13 -35.10 -11.00 17.72
C TRP A 13 -35.81 -10.32 18.91
N PRO A 14 -36.73 -9.35 18.72
CA PRO A 14 -37.39 -8.69 19.86
C PRO A 14 -38.30 -9.64 20.64
N LYS A 15 -38.97 -10.58 19.95
CA LYS A 15 -39.87 -11.56 20.59
C LYS A 15 -39.11 -12.63 21.38
N LEU A 16 -37.89 -12.97 20.96
CA LEU A 16 -37.03 -13.94 21.64
C LEU A 16 -36.35 -13.35 22.88
N LEU A 17 -35.98 -12.07 22.84
CA LEU A 17 -35.46 -11.34 24.01
C LEU A 17 -36.51 -11.12 25.11
N ALA A 18 -37.80 -11.17 24.77
CA ALA A 18 -38.89 -11.17 25.75
C ALA A 18 -39.18 -12.56 26.34
N GLY A 19 -38.61 -13.64 25.79
CA GLY A 19 -38.81 -15.01 26.25
C GLY A 19 -37.96 -15.40 27.47
N PRO A 20 -38.25 -16.54 28.12
CA PRO A 20 -37.49 -17.03 29.26
C PRO A 20 -36.05 -17.42 28.87
N PRO A 21 -35.09 -17.40 29.82
CA PRO A 21 -33.66 -17.54 29.55
C PRO A 21 -33.27 -18.79 28.75
N GLU A 22 -33.97 -19.91 28.95
CA GLU A 22 -33.66 -21.17 28.25
C GLU A 22 -33.86 -21.04 26.72
N LYS A 23 -34.89 -20.31 26.29
CA LYS A 23 -35.17 -20.07 24.85
C LYS A 23 -34.16 -19.13 24.20
N ARG A 24 -33.51 -18.25 24.99
CA ARG A 24 -32.44 -17.37 24.51
C ARG A 24 -31.16 -18.18 24.28
N THR A 25 -30.83 -19.08 25.20
CA THR A 25 -29.69 -20.00 25.10
C THR A 25 -29.83 -20.97 23.92
N GLU A 26 -31.03 -21.54 23.72
CA GLU A 26 -31.33 -22.46 22.61
C GLU A 26 -31.17 -21.77 21.24
N PHE A 27 -31.55 -20.49 21.16
CA PHE A 27 -31.39 -19.65 19.96
C PHE A 27 -29.93 -19.30 19.66
N VAL A 28 -29.15 -18.97 20.69
CA VAL A 28 -27.69 -18.73 20.55
C VAL A 28 -26.99 -19.98 20.05
N ASN A 29 -27.34 -21.15 20.57
CA ASN A 29 -26.79 -22.42 20.12
C ASN A 29 -27.15 -22.75 18.66
N ALA A 30 -28.36 -22.40 18.21
CA ALA A 30 -28.77 -22.55 16.81
C ALA A 30 -27.98 -21.65 15.84
N ILE A 31 -27.65 -20.42 16.25
CA ILE A 31 -26.81 -19.50 15.46
C ILE A 31 -25.36 -20.01 15.38
N LEU A 32 -24.84 -20.58 16.48
CA LEU A 32 -23.49 -21.13 16.54
C LEU A 32 -23.34 -22.40 15.70
N ALA A 33 -24.40 -23.21 15.57
CA ALA A 33 -24.42 -24.40 14.73
C ALA A 33 -24.41 -24.09 13.22
N ASP A 34 -24.89 -22.91 12.82
CA ASP A 34 -25.00 -22.49 11.41
C ASP A 34 -23.84 -21.55 10.96
N SER A 35 -22.84 -21.28 11.82
CA SER A 35 -21.71 -20.39 11.50
C SER A 35 -20.54 -21.16 10.85
N VAL A 36 -20.20 -20.80 9.61
CA VAL A 36 -19.18 -21.46 8.75
C VAL A 36 -17.79 -20.79 8.81
N ASN A 37 -17.49 -20.01 9.85
CA ASN A 37 -16.25 -19.22 9.89
C ASN A 37 -15.06 -20.03 10.44
N GLU A 38 -14.01 -20.21 9.63
CA GLU A 38 -12.80 -21.00 9.95
C GLU A 38 -12.05 -20.48 11.19
N ASP A 39 -12.14 -19.17 11.49
CA ASP A 39 -11.60 -18.55 12.69
C ASP A 39 -12.26 -19.06 13.99
N VAL A 40 -13.55 -19.41 13.92
CA VAL A 40 -14.31 -19.96 15.05
C VAL A 40 -13.92 -21.42 15.29
N ILE A 41 -13.56 -22.16 14.24
CA ILE A 41 -13.02 -23.53 14.32
C ILE A 41 -11.60 -23.50 14.89
N TYR A 42 -10.76 -22.53 14.47
CA TYR A 42 -9.40 -22.35 14.96
C TYR A 42 -9.34 -22.06 16.47
N ILE A 43 -10.18 -21.16 16.98
CA ILE A 43 -10.26 -20.84 18.41
C ILE A 43 -10.76 -22.05 19.22
N ARG A 44 -11.74 -22.80 18.71
CA ARG A 44 -12.25 -24.01 19.37
C ARG A 44 -11.18 -25.09 19.53
N THR A 45 -10.33 -25.24 18.50
CA THR A 45 -9.32 -26.30 18.42
C THR A 45 -8.10 -26.00 19.29
N ASN A 46 -7.71 -24.72 19.41
CA ASN A 46 -6.49 -24.33 20.12
C ASN A 46 -6.71 -23.91 21.59
N TYR A 47 -7.96 -23.71 22.03
CA TYR A 47 -8.27 -23.31 23.42
C TYR A 47 -8.61 -24.49 24.35
N GLN A 48 -8.75 -25.72 23.82
CA GLN A 48 -9.02 -26.93 24.61
C GLN A 48 -7.75 -27.63 25.17
N GLN A 49 -6.56 -27.05 24.97
CA GLN A 49 -5.31 -27.57 25.53
C GLN A 49 -5.02 -26.98 26.93
N PRO A 50 -4.33 -27.71 27.84
CA PRO A 50 -4.17 -27.35 29.25
C PRO A 50 -3.33 -26.07 29.47
N PRO A 51 -3.38 -25.45 30.68
CA PRO A 51 -3.09 -24.03 30.85
C PRO A 51 -1.60 -23.73 30.77
N GLY A 52 -1.18 -22.87 29.84
CA GLY A 52 0.24 -22.50 29.74
C GLY A 52 0.64 -21.33 28.86
N ARG A 53 -0.25 -20.71 28.06
CA ARG A 53 0.10 -19.49 27.31
C ARG A 53 -0.99 -18.42 27.45
N MET A 54 -0.67 -17.38 28.23
CA MET A 54 -1.44 -16.13 28.32
C MET A 54 -1.05 -15.21 27.16
N ILE A 55 -2.03 -14.61 26.50
CA ILE A 55 -1.84 -13.54 25.53
C ILE A 55 -1.89 -12.20 26.29
N ASP A 56 -0.80 -11.43 26.26
CA ASP A 56 -0.69 -10.11 26.91
C ASP A 56 -1.20 -9.00 25.98
N PHE A 57 -2.32 -8.36 26.36
CA PHE A 57 -2.95 -7.27 25.62
C PHE A 57 -2.45 -5.87 26.01
N ARG A 58 -1.41 -5.75 26.84
CA ARG A 58 -0.97 -4.45 27.41
C ARG A 58 0.18 -3.77 26.68
N SER A 59 0.72 -4.36 25.61
CA SER A 59 1.85 -3.78 24.86
C SER A 59 1.42 -2.60 23.97
N LEU A 60 1.89 -1.40 24.30
CA LEU A 60 1.66 -0.13 23.59
C LEU A 60 2.16 -0.10 22.13
N LYS A 61 2.94 -1.09 21.69
CA LYS A 61 3.41 -1.20 20.28
C LYS A 61 2.31 -1.70 19.32
N SER A 62 1.19 -2.20 19.81
CA SER A 62 0.17 -2.90 19.01
C SER A 62 -1.02 -2.05 18.55
N ILE A 63 -1.07 -0.75 18.89
CA ILE A 63 -2.28 0.06 18.67
C ILE A 63 -1.97 1.34 17.89
N LYS A 64 -2.04 1.25 16.56
CA LYS A 64 -2.33 2.40 15.68
C LYS A 64 -3.21 1.97 14.50
N SER A 65 -4.42 2.55 14.42
CA SER A 65 -5.34 2.56 13.27
C SER A 65 -5.98 1.21 12.86
N LEU A 66 -7.29 1.18 12.55
CA LEU A 66 -8.14 0.01 12.22
C LEU A 66 -8.30 -1.08 13.30
N ALA A 67 -7.36 -1.21 14.23
CA ALA A 67 -7.47 -2.07 15.41
C ALA A 67 -8.67 -1.71 16.30
N VAL A 68 -9.13 -0.45 16.32
CA VAL A 68 -10.26 -0.01 17.16
C VAL A 68 -11.59 -0.61 16.71
N MET A 69 -11.85 -0.75 15.40
CA MET A 69 -13.06 -1.42 14.91
C MET A 69 -12.97 -2.95 14.98
N ARG A 70 -11.77 -3.54 14.72
CA ARG A 70 -11.52 -4.98 15.01
C ARG A 70 -11.63 -5.28 16.50
N ASN A 71 -11.28 -4.35 17.38
CA ASN A 71 -11.45 -4.48 18.83
C ASN A 71 -12.92 -4.35 19.22
N VAL A 72 -13.77 -3.59 18.52
CA VAL A 72 -15.23 -3.61 18.73
C VAL A 72 -15.81 -4.99 18.42
N ALA A 73 -15.39 -5.63 17.34
CA ALA A 73 -15.79 -7.00 17.03
C ALA A 73 -15.22 -8.01 18.04
N LYS A 74 -13.93 -7.91 18.39
CA LYS A 74 -13.30 -8.78 19.41
C LYS A 74 -13.88 -8.58 20.81
N VAL A 75 -14.25 -7.36 21.17
CA VAL A 75 -14.95 -7.02 22.41
C VAL A 75 -16.37 -7.54 22.34
N ALA A 76 -17.11 -7.37 21.24
CA ALA A 76 -18.45 -7.97 21.06
C ALA A 76 -18.42 -9.51 21.14
N THR A 77 -17.40 -10.14 20.56
CA THR A 77 -17.18 -11.59 20.62
C THR A 77 -16.74 -12.04 22.03
N ALA A 78 -15.85 -11.31 22.71
CA ALA A 78 -15.46 -11.60 24.10
C ALA A 78 -16.60 -11.35 25.10
N ILE A 79 -17.45 -10.35 24.83
CA ILE A 79 -18.71 -10.07 25.52
C ILE A 79 -19.69 -11.24 25.35
N GLN A 80 -19.78 -11.80 24.14
CA GLN A 80 -20.61 -12.97 23.83
C GLN A 80 -20.08 -14.27 24.44
N LEU A 81 -18.76 -14.42 24.63
CA LEU A 81 -18.13 -15.64 25.12
C LEU A 81 -17.89 -15.67 26.65
N HIS A 82 -17.71 -14.51 27.29
CA HIS A 82 -17.22 -14.44 28.68
C HIS A 82 -17.97 -13.42 29.59
N GLY A 83 -18.97 -12.71 29.07
CA GLY A 83 -19.76 -11.76 29.84
C GLY A 83 -20.86 -12.42 30.70
N ILE A 84 -21.10 -11.92 31.91
CA ILE A 84 -22.33 -12.22 32.67
C ILE A 84 -23.34 -11.13 32.34
N ALA A 85 -24.52 -11.53 31.86
CA ALA A 85 -25.65 -10.62 31.71
C ALA A 85 -26.24 -10.33 33.09
N GLU A 86 -26.16 -9.07 33.51
CA GLU A 86 -26.79 -8.55 34.72
C GLU A 86 -28.20 -8.02 34.36
N SER A 87 -29.13 -8.06 35.32
CA SER A 87 -30.52 -7.62 35.10
C SER A 87 -30.64 -6.10 34.93
N GLU A 88 -29.64 -5.34 35.41
CA GLU A 88 -29.60 -3.89 35.31
C GLU A 88 -28.25 -3.38 34.80
N PRO A 89 -28.22 -2.22 34.12
CA PRO A 89 -26.98 -1.56 33.73
C PRO A 89 -26.34 -0.79 34.89
N CYS A 90 -25.04 -0.50 34.80
CA CYS A 90 -24.35 0.28 35.85
C CYS A 90 -24.84 1.74 35.90
N ARG A 91 -24.66 2.44 37.04
CA ARG A 91 -25.09 3.85 37.20
C ARG A 91 -24.50 4.80 36.16
N CYS A 92 -23.23 4.61 35.80
CA CYS A 92 -22.56 5.37 34.73
C CYS A 92 -23.30 5.22 33.39
N CYS A 93 -23.77 4.00 33.06
CA CYS A 93 -24.51 3.75 31.84
C CYS A 93 -25.99 4.15 31.93
N LYS A 94 -26.56 4.23 33.13
CA LYS A 94 -27.91 4.78 33.39
C LYS A 94 -27.97 6.31 33.29
N GLY A 95 -26.83 7.00 33.24
CA GLY A 95 -26.77 8.47 33.20
C GLY A 95 -27.07 9.12 34.55
N GLU A 96 -26.86 8.42 35.66
CA GLU A 96 -27.15 8.93 37.02
C GLU A 96 -26.00 9.79 37.59
N ASP A 97 -24.88 9.93 36.86
CA ASP A 97 -23.71 10.72 37.27
C ASP A 97 -23.66 12.04 36.48
N THR A 98 -24.37 13.05 36.98
CA THR A 98 -24.77 14.26 36.22
C THR A 98 -23.64 15.22 35.86
N GLU A 99 -22.47 15.17 36.53
CA GLU A 99 -21.35 16.08 36.20
C GLU A 99 -20.58 15.69 34.94
N LYS A 100 -20.55 14.40 34.57
CA LYS A 100 -19.79 13.92 33.40
C LYS A 100 -20.56 13.99 32.09
N ILE A 101 -21.89 14.12 32.15
CA ILE A 101 -22.80 14.07 31.00
C ILE A 101 -22.68 15.31 30.09
N LYS A 102 -22.10 16.41 30.56
CA LYS A 102 -21.93 17.65 29.77
C LYS A 102 -20.93 17.55 28.61
N ARG A 103 -20.17 16.45 28.46
CA ARG A 103 -19.13 16.33 27.42
C ARG A 103 -19.54 15.54 26.17
N THR A 104 -20.74 14.99 26.08
CA THR A 104 -21.20 14.24 24.90
C THR A 104 -22.69 14.47 24.64
N GLU A 105 -23.01 15.29 23.64
CA GLU A 105 -24.37 15.77 23.30
C GLU A 105 -25.32 14.71 22.70
N ALA A 106 -25.02 13.42 22.79
CA ALA A 106 -25.76 12.38 22.09
C ALA A 106 -26.12 11.19 22.99
N ARG A 107 -26.96 11.39 24.02
CA ARG A 107 -27.70 10.30 24.66
C ARG A 107 -29.07 10.76 25.16
N THR A 108 -30.09 10.53 24.34
CA THR A 108 -31.44 10.20 24.82
C THR A 108 -31.77 8.80 24.30
N VAL A 109 -32.56 8.06 25.11
CA VAL A 109 -33.09 6.71 24.88
C VAL A 109 -32.16 5.57 25.34
N ASP A 110 -32.75 4.73 26.21
CA ASP A 110 -32.33 3.46 26.82
C ASP A 110 -30.87 2.98 26.67
N PRO A 111 -30.21 2.58 27.79
CA PRO A 111 -28.84 2.10 27.76
C PRO A 111 -28.72 0.87 26.84
N PRO A 112 -27.74 0.83 25.92
CA PRO A 112 -27.58 -0.28 24.99
C PRO A 112 -27.30 -1.57 25.75
N PHE A 113 -27.76 -2.73 25.25
CA PHE A 113 -27.61 -4.05 25.89
C PHE A 113 -26.21 -4.35 26.47
N VAL A 114 -25.15 -3.85 25.82
CA VAL A 114 -23.75 -3.93 26.29
C VAL A 114 -23.49 -3.24 27.64
N ALA A 115 -24.37 -2.36 28.10
CA ALA A 115 -24.33 -1.74 29.43
C ALA A 115 -24.72 -2.70 30.56
N CYS A 116 -25.43 -3.78 30.24
CA CYS A 116 -25.88 -4.82 31.18
C CYS A 116 -24.96 -6.06 31.18
N ILE A 117 -23.80 -6.01 30.51
CA ILE A 117 -22.90 -7.16 30.41
C ILE A 117 -21.61 -6.88 31.20
N ARG A 118 -21.37 -7.68 32.24
CA ARG A 118 -20.18 -7.60 33.11
C ARG A 118 -19.11 -8.58 32.64
N LEU A 119 -17.87 -8.11 32.49
CA LEU A 119 -16.75 -8.92 31.96
C LEU A 119 -15.98 -9.64 33.09
N LYS A 120 -15.54 -10.88 32.85
CA LYS A 120 -14.64 -11.65 33.73
C LYS A 120 -13.17 -11.48 33.32
N GLY A 121 -12.23 -11.67 34.25
CA GLY A 121 -10.76 -11.58 34.01
C GLY A 121 -10.18 -10.18 34.25
N GLU A 122 -8.94 -9.89 33.88
CA GLU A 122 -8.17 -8.69 34.30
C GLU A 122 -8.85 -7.30 34.11
N GLN A 123 -9.97 -7.22 33.40
CA GLN A 123 -10.86 -6.05 33.30
C GLN A 123 -11.95 -6.01 34.41
N LEU A 124 -11.70 -6.67 35.55
CA LEU A 124 -12.67 -7.07 36.57
C LEU A 124 -13.67 -5.98 36.98
N GLY A 125 -14.94 -6.41 36.96
CA GLY A 125 -16.13 -5.74 37.45
C GLY A 125 -16.64 -4.60 36.60
N ARG A 126 -15.95 -4.11 35.57
CA ARG A 126 -16.53 -3.07 34.72
C ARG A 126 -17.54 -3.68 33.72
N CYS A 127 -18.65 -2.97 33.45
CA CYS A 127 -19.52 -3.37 32.36
C CYS A 127 -18.86 -3.05 31.01
N ALA A 128 -19.23 -3.80 29.98
CA ALA A 128 -18.61 -3.73 28.67
C ALA A 128 -18.67 -2.33 28.03
N ASN A 129 -19.76 -1.59 28.23
CA ASN A 129 -19.88 -0.21 27.76
C ASN A 129 -18.90 0.73 28.48
N CYS A 130 -18.73 0.61 29.80
CA CYS A 130 -17.74 1.43 30.53
C CYS A 130 -16.30 1.09 30.14
N VAL A 131 -16.00 -0.18 29.86
CA VAL A 131 -14.68 -0.58 29.34
C VAL A 131 -14.42 0.05 27.98
N PHE A 132 -15.40 0.00 27.08
CA PHE A 132 -15.31 0.60 25.74
C PHE A 132 -15.08 2.12 25.82
N LEU A 133 -15.84 2.81 26.66
CA LEU A 133 -15.74 4.26 26.87
C LEU A 133 -14.54 4.66 27.74
N ARG A 134 -13.79 3.69 28.30
CA ARG A 134 -12.71 3.90 29.27
C ARG A 134 -13.14 4.67 30.53
N GLU A 135 -14.39 4.50 30.94
CA GLU A 135 -14.96 5.15 32.11
C GLU A 135 -14.87 4.26 33.36
N ASP A 136 -14.94 4.90 34.52
CA ASP A 136 -15.06 4.19 35.79
C ASP A 136 -16.44 3.54 35.94
N CYS A 137 -16.44 2.28 36.36
CA CYS A 137 -17.66 1.49 36.49
C CYS A 137 -17.85 1.07 37.94
N ASP A 138 -19.05 1.28 38.48
CA ASP A 138 -19.36 0.97 39.87
C ASP A 138 -19.40 -0.53 40.17
N TYR A 139 -19.74 -1.36 39.19
CA TYR A 139 -19.57 -2.81 39.31
C TYR A 139 -18.09 -3.16 39.55
N GLY A 140 -17.16 -2.43 38.90
CA GLY A 140 -15.71 -2.57 39.04
C GLY A 140 -15.26 -2.20 40.44
N LYS A 141 -15.78 -1.09 40.96
CA LYS A 141 -15.48 -0.61 42.31
C LYS A 141 -15.98 -1.57 43.40
N LYS A 142 -17.19 -2.13 43.24
CA LYS A 142 -17.76 -3.12 44.19
C LYS A 142 -16.93 -4.41 44.24
N GLU A 143 -16.51 -4.91 43.08
CA GLU A 143 -15.74 -6.15 42.99
C GLU A 143 -14.30 -5.97 43.52
N GLN A 144 -13.68 -4.81 43.27
CA GLN A 144 -12.40 -4.45 43.90
C GLN A 144 -12.50 -4.37 45.42
N GLN A 145 -13.55 -3.76 45.96
CA GLN A 145 -13.78 -3.72 47.41
C GLN A 145 -13.97 -5.12 48.01
N GLN A 146 -14.72 -6.01 47.34
CA GLN A 146 -14.89 -7.39 47.78
C GLN A 146 -13.60 -8.22 47.70
N ALA A 147 -12.81 -8.05 46.64
CA ALA A 147 -11.51 -8.71 46.48
C ALA A 147 -10.50 -8.23 47.56
N SER A 148 -10.45 -6.92 47.84
CA SER A 148 -9.61 -6.37 48.92
C SER A 148 -10.01 -6.91 50.31
N LEU A 149 -11.31 -7.13 50.55
CA LEU A 149 -11.79 -7.76 51.78
C LEU A 149 -11.43 -9.25 51.87
N HIS A 150 -11.42 -9.97 50.74
CA HIS A 150 -11.05 -11.39 50.67
C HIS A 150 -9.54 -11.59 50.91
N ILE A 151 -8.70 -10.79 50.26
CA ILE A 151 -7.24 -10.77 50.45
C ILE A 151 -6.90 -10.40 51.90
N SER A 152 -7.60 -9.41 52.48
CA SER A 152 -7.40 -9.03 53.88
C SER A 152 -7.77 -10.15 54.87
N ARG A 153 -8.72 -11.04 54.52
CA ARG A 153 -9.05 -12.23 55.29
C ARG A 153 -7.99 -13.32 55.13
N GLU A 154 -7.54 -13.61 53.90
CA GLU A 154 -6.51 -14.61 53.64
C GLU A 154 -5.15 -14.24 54.26
N VAL A 155 -4.74 -12.97 54.15
CA VAL A 155 -3.50 -12.47 54.78
C VAL A 155 -3.57 -12.57 56.31
N ARG A 156 -4.75 -12.39 56.93
CA ARG A 156 -4.93 -12.64 58.37
C ARG A 156 -4.87 -14.12 58.74
N THR A 157 -5.37 -15.01 57.88
CA THR A 157 -5.28 -16.47 58.09
C THR A 157 -3.85 -16.97 57.91
N ILE A 158 -3.11 -16.44 56.93
CA ILE A 158 -1.69 -16.75 56.69
C ILE A 158 -0.81 -16.17 57.80
N SER A 159 -1.07 -14.92 58.25
CA SER A 159 -0.30 -14.30 59.35
C SER A 159 -0.48 -15.05 60.68
N ARG A 160 -1.64 -15.68 60.92
CA ARG A 160 -1.84 -16.59 62.07
C ARG A 160 -1.10 -17.92 61.93
N GLY A 161 -0.86 -18.39 60.71
CA GLY A 161 -0.04 -19.58 60.45
C GLY A 161 1.47 -19.31 60.59
N VAL A 162 1.92 -18.13 60.16
CA VAL A 162 3.36 -17.76 60.16
C VAL A 162 3.85 -17.29 61.53
N GLN A 163 3.00 -16.68 62.37
CA GLN A 163 3.37 -16.33 63.76
C GLN A 163 3.64 -17.55 64.67
N ASN A 164 3.23 -18.75 64.25
CA ASN A 164 3.55 -20.00 64.96
C ASN A 164 4.87 -20.66 64.50
N ALA A 165 5.47 -20.21 63.39
CA ALA A 165 6.61 -20.89 62.79
C ALA A 165 7.96 -20.17 62.95
N ASP A 166 8.00 -18.89 63.36
CA ASP A 166 9.24 -18.10 63.28
C ASP A 166 9.61 -17.34 64.58
N LYS A 167 9.65 -18.09 65.68
CA LYS A 167 10.42 -17.70 66.87
C LYS A 167 11.80 -18.39 66.82
N ARG A 168 12.73 -17.90 66.01
CA ARG A 168 14.18 -18.00 66.32
C ARG A 168 15.02 -17.05 65.46
N SER A 169 15.83 -16.27 66.18
CA SER A 169 17.00 -15.49 65.73
C SER A 169 16.77 -14.12 65.06
N ARG A 170 17.06 -13.07 65.84
CA ARG A 170 17.48 -11.72 65.40
C ARG A 170 19.02 -11.68 65.38
N PRO A 171 19.65 -10.76 64.62
CA PRO A 171 20.23 -9.59 65.31
C PRO A 171 20.08 -8.24 64.56
N LYS A 172 20.39 -7.18 65.30
CA LYS A 172 20.18 -5.74 65.07
C LYS A 172 21.34 -5.05 64.35
N THR A 173 21.05 -3.97 63.61
CA THR A 173 21.81 -2.69 63.49
C THR A 173 21.05 -1.76 62.52
N ARG A 174 21.26 -0.44 62.41
CA ARG A 174 21.43 0.71 63.33
C ARG A 174 21.21 1.94 62.41
N LYS A 175 20.37 2.91 62.79
CA LYS A 175 20.05 4.13 62.00
C LYS A 175 21.08 5.25 62.22
N ILE A 176 21.39 5.96 61.14
CA ILE A 176 21.89 7.36 61.01
C ILE A 176 21.44 7.78 59.59
N GLY A 177 20.96 8.97 59.22
CA GLY A 177 20.72 10.29 59.80
C GLY A 177 20.41 11.23 58.61
N GLU A 178 19.49 12.18 58.80
CA GLU A 178 18.97 13.16 57.82
C GLU A 178 19.98 14.27 57.50
N ILE A 179 19.90 14.89 56.31
CA ILE A 179 20.22 16.31 56.04
C ILE A 179 19.37 16.83 54.85
N GLU A 180 18.74 18.00 55.04
CA GLU A 180 18.02 18.87 54.08
C GLU A 180 18.97 19.81 53.29
N ASN A 181 18.59 20.30 52.09
CA ASN A 181 18.34 21.74 51.81
C ASN A 181 18.24 22.13 50.31
N SER A 182 17.38 23.14 50.06
CA SER A 182 17.35 24.26 49.05
C SER A 182 17.92 24.04 47.64
N GLY A 183 17.30 24.43 46.51
CA GLY A 183 16.48 25.62 46.19
C GLY A 183 17.24 26.45 45.14
N ASP A 184 16.65 26.77 43.98
CA ASP A 184 16.96 27.97 43.16
C ASP A 184 16.06 28.13 41.91
N GLN A 185 15.92 29.40 41.49
CA GLN A 185 14.95 30.04 40.59
C GLN A 185 15.21 29.91 39.06
N PRO A 186 14.24 30.29 38.19
CA PRO A 186 14.40 30.34 36.73
C PRO A 186 14.81 31.72 36.18
N MET A 187 15.51 31.75 35.03
CA MET A 187 15.85 32.95 34.26
C MET A 187 14.96 33.15 33.03
N ASP A 188 14.49 34.39 32.86
CA ASP A 188 13.89 34.97 31.65
C ASP A 188 14.96 35.23 30.57
N ILE A 189 14.57 35.15 29.29
CA ILE A 189 15.34 35.67 28.15
C ILE A 189 14.38 36.40 27.19
N ASP A 190 14.81 37.60 26.84
CA ASP A 190 14.15 38.68 26.10
C ASP A 190 13.87 38.46 24.61
N ASP A 191 12.97 39.33 24.16
CA ASP A 191 12.52 39.67 22.80
C ASP A 191 13.63 39.97 21.79
N VAL A 192 13.41 39.57 20.53
CA VAL A 192 14.10 40.12 19.36
C VAL A 192 13.08 40.45 18.28
N GLU A 193 12.82 41.75 18.10
CA GLU A 193 12.15 42.35 16.96
C GLU A 193 12.99 42.15 15.68
N TYR A 194 12.34 41.81 14.56
CA TYR A 194 12.95 41.90 13.23
C TYR A 194 12.14 42.87 12.37
N THR A 195 12.82 43.94 11.97
CA THR A 195 12.32 45.04 11.16
C THR A 195 12.03 44.61 9.71
N GLN A 196 10.96 45.19 9.18
CA GLN A 196 10.62 45.24 7.77
C GLN A 196 11.66 46.07 7.02
N ASP A 197 12.10 45.62 5.85
CA ASP A 197 12.63 46.54 4.85
C ASP A 197 12.16 46.20 3.44
N SER A 198 11.61 47.21 2.81
CA SER A 198 10.98 47.20 1.50
C SER A 198 11.98 47.79 0.50
N SER A 199 12.29 47.08 -0.59
CA SER A 199 12.89 47.72 -1.76
C SER A 199 12.33 47.18 -3.07
N VAL A 200 11.47 48.03 -3.61
CA VAL A 200 11.20 48.34 -5.02
C VAL A 200 12.34 47.92 -5.96
N ILE A 201 12.04 47.05 -6.94
CA ILE A 201 12.82 46.94 -8.18
C ILE A 201 11.90 47.23 -9.37
N GLN A 202 12.26 48.28 -10.09
CA GLN A 202 11.62 48.81 -11.27
C GLN A 202 11.76 47.85 -12.46
N SER A 203 10.66 47.66 -13.17
CA SER A 203 10.56 47.00 -14.46
C SER A 203 11.14 47.85 -15.59
N HIS A 204 12.00 47.27 -16.42
CA HIS A 204 12.34 47.79 -17.75
C HIS A 204 11.76 46.90 -18.86
N PRO A 205 11.11 47.48 -19.88
CA PRO A 205 10.51 46.72 -20.97
C PRO A 205 11.56 46.37 -22.03
N ARG A 206 11.72 45.08 -22.36
CA ARG A 206 12.50 44.65 -23.52
C ARG A 206 11.63 44.66 -24.77
N LYS A 207 12.12 45.39 -25.77
CA LYS A 207 11.58 45.56 -27.12
C LYS A 207 11.44 44.21 -27.84
N ARG A 208 10.28 44.02 -28.50
CA ARG A 208 10.02 42.97 -29.49
C ARG A 208 10.87 43.22 -30.74
N ASN A 209 11.74 42.29 -31.09
CA ASN A 209 12.21 42.14 -32.47
C ASN A 209 11.27 41.15 -33.19
N LYS A 210 10.61 41.64 -34.24
CA LYS A 210 10.03 40.82 -35.30
C LYS A 210 11.20 40.25 -36.10
N GLY A 211 11.35 38.93 -36.08
CA GLY A 211 12.19 38.19 -37.01
C GLY A 211 11.28 37.25 -37.79
N GLU A 212 11.34 37.36 -39.11
CA GLU A 212 10.70 36.52 -40.09
C GLU A 212 11.10 35.05 -39.88
N ILE A 213 10.14 34.14 -40.01
CA ILE A 213 10.40 32.70 -40.08
C ILE A 213 10.06 32.29 -41.52
N GLU A 214 11.09 32.09 -42.32
CA GLU A 214 11.04 31.30 -43.53
C GLU A 214 11.01 29.80 -43.17
N ASN A 215 10.27 29.05 -43.97
CA ASN A 215 10.07 27.59 -43.90
C ASN A 215 11.38 26.79 -43.78
N PRO A 216 11.28 25.57 -43.22
CA PRO A 216 11.97 24.45 -43.84
C PRO A 216 11.02 23.28 -44.15
N GLU A 217 11.13 22.92 -45.42
CA GLU A 217 10.91 21.66 -46.12
C GLU A 217 10.76 20.37 -45.30
N ASP A 218 9.73 19.61 -45.69
CA ASP A 218 9.71 18.17 -45.96
C ASP A 218 10.63 17.25 -45.14
N HIS A 219 10.04 16.67 -44.09
CA HIS A 219 10.44 15.36 -43.60
C HIS A 219 9.28 14.38 -43.76
N GLN A 220 9.43 13.48 -44.72
CA GLN A 220 8.60 12.29 -44.89
C GLN A 220 8.67 11.43 -43.61
N PRO A 221 7.53 10.98 -43.07
CA PRO A 221 7.55 9.96 -42.03
C PRO A 221 7.83 8.60 -42.67
N MET A 222 8.90 7.98 -42.19
CA MET A 222 9.27 6.60 -42.42
C MET A 222 8.12 5.69 -41.94
N GLU A 223 7.41 5.07 -42.88
CA GLU A 223 6.41 4.02 -42.61
C GLU A 223 7.10 2.84 -41.92
N ILE A 224 6.70 2.57 -40.69
CA ILE A 224 6.99 1.30 -40.01
C ILE A 224 5.78 0.42 -40.31
N ASP A 225 5.96 -0.46 -41.30
CA ASP A 225 5.03 -1.52 -41.67
C ASP A 225 5.11 -2.64 -40.63
N ASP A 226 4.16 -2.64 -39.70
CA ASP A 226 3.85 -3.74 -38.77
C ASP A 226 2.32 -3.85 -38.61
N THR A 227 1.58 -3.73 -39.72
CA THR A 227 0.12 -3.95 -39.75
C THR A 227 -0.23 -5.26 -40.44
N GLU A 228 0.15 -6.37 -39.81
CA GLU A 228 -0.46 -7.66 -40.12
C GLU A 228 -1.69 -7.91 -39.22
N TYR A 229 -2.85 -7.66 -39.84
CA TYR A 229 -4.10 -8.41 -39.66
C TYR A 229 -4.95 -8.19 -38.40
N ILE A 230 -5.62 -7.03 -38.29
CA ILE A 230 -6.99 -6.96 -37.74
C ILE A 230 -7.81 -5.94 -38.56
N GLN A 231 -8.43 -6.37 -39.66
CA GLN A 231 -9.55 -5.65 -40.24
C GLN A 231 -10.67 -6.62 -40.65
N SER A 232 -11.90 -6.15 -40.42
CA SER A 232 -13.20 -6.70 -40.82
C SER A 232 -13.90 -7.65 -39.83
N SER A 233 -14.59 -7.06 -38.86
CA SER A 233 -15.84 -7.63 -38.34
C SER A 233 -16.88 -6.52 -38.10
N SER A 234 -17.41 -5.98 -39.19
CA SER A 234 -18.61 -5.16 -39.12
C SER A 234 -19.84 -6.04 -38.86
N LYS A 235 -20.49 -5.80 -37.71
CA LYS A 235 -21.85 -6.28 -37.35
C LYS A 235 -22.05 -7.80 -37.30
N ILE A 236 -21.29 -8.50 -36.47
CA ILE A 236 -21.76 -9.79 -35.92
C ILE A 236 -22.82 -9.45 -34.86
N ARG A 237 -24.11 -9.64 -35.19
CA ARG A 237 -25.16 -9.72 -34.17
C ARG A 237 -24.73 -10.82 -33.20
N SER A 238 -24.53 -10.46 -31.93
CA SER A 238 -24.25 -11.34 -30.80
C SER A 238 -25.28 -12.49 -30.71
N GLN A 239 -25.11 -13.53 -31.51
CA GLN A 239 -25.77 -14.80 -31.31
C GLN A 239 -24.95 -15.56 -30.27
N ASN A 240 -25.61 -16.06 -29.22
CA ASN A 240 -25.00 -16.89 -28.20
C ASN A 240 -24.36 -18.11 -28.88
N PHE A 241 -23.04 -18.08 -29.07
CA PHE A 241 -22.31 -19.25 -29.53
C PHE A 241 -22.26 -20.24 -28.36
N PRO A 242 -22.76 -21.48 -28.53
CA PRO A 242 -22.64 -22.48 -27.49
C PRO A 242 -21.17 -22.66 -27.11
N GLY A 243 -20.84 -22.42 -25.85
CA GLY A 243 -19.48 -22.56 -25.31
C GLY A 243 -18.74 -21.25 -24.99
N ARG A 244 -19.34 -20.07 -25.16
CA ARG A 244 -18.73 -18.78 -24.79
C ARG A 244 -19.56 -18.05 -23.75
N TYR A 245 -18.91 -17.19 -22.97
CA TYR A 245 -19.53 -16.31 -21.96
C TYR A 245 -19.17 -14.86 -22.30
N VAL A 246 -20.17 -14.05 -22.66
CA VAL A 246 -19.95 -12.64 -23.02
C VAL A 246 -20.08 -11.79 -21.77
N VAL A 247 -18.99 -11.13 -21.37
CA VAL A 247 -19.00 -10.21 -20.22
C VAL A 247 -19.60 -8.88 -20.64
N LEU A 248 -18.99 -8.22 -21.63
CA LEU A 248 -19.50 -6.99 -22.26
C LEU A 248 -18.75 -6.77 -23.59
N LYS A 249 -19.47 -6.41 -24.66
CA LYS A 249 -18.94 -6.20 -26.01
C LYS A 249 -17.98 -7.31 -26.44
N ASP A 250 -16.71 -6.97 -26.65
CA ASP A 250 -15.68 -7.84 -27.22
C ASP A 250 -14.96 -8.66 -26.14
N LEU A 251 -15.23 -8.42 -24.85
CA LEU A 251 -14.71 -9.26 -23.78
C LEU A 251 -15.53 -10.56 -23.68
N VAL A 252 -15.02 -11.59 -24.35
CA VAL A 252 -15.63 -12.93 -24.38
C VAL A 252 -14.69 -13.94 -23.73
N LEU A 253 -15.21 -14.68 -22.76
CA LEU A 253 -14.50 -15.71 -22.01
C LEU A 253 -14.96 -17.10 -22.45
N PRO A 254 -14.18 -18.17 -22.18
CA PRO A 254 -14.72 -19.53 -22.21
C PRO A 254 -15.87 -19.67 -21.19
N ARG A 255 -16.62 -20.78 -21.21
CA ARG A 255 -17.57 -21.04 -20.12
C ARG A 255 -16.86 -21.04 -18.76
N PRO A 256 -17.55 -20.59 -17.68
CA PRO A 256 -16.96 -20.49 -16.36
C PRO A 256 -16.52 -21.87 -15.85
N PRO A 257 -15.41 -21.93 -15.09
CA PRO A 257 -15.03 -23.15 -14.38
C PRO A 257 -16.04 -23.46 -13.26
N LEU A 258 -16.06 -24.69 -12.76
CA LEU A 258 -17.07 -25.18 -11.82
C LEU A 258 -17.21 -24.30 -10.57
N GLU A 259 -16.12 -23.73 -10.08
CA GLU A 259 -16.10 -22.89 -8.87
C GLU A 259 -16.77 -21.53 -9.08
N LEU A 260 -16.87 -21.06 -10.33
CA LEU A 260 -17.49 -19.78 -10.70
C LEU A 260 -18.82 -19.95 -11.45
N GLN A 261 -19.19 -21.17 -11.80
CA GLN A 261 -20.31 -21.46 -12.70
C GLN A 261 -21.64 -20.90 -12.18
N GLU A 262 -22.02 -21.21 -10.94
CA GLU A 262 -23.28 -20.75 -10.35
C GLU A 262 -23.39 -19.21 -10.38
N ARG A 263 -22.32 -18.53 -9.96
CA ARG A 263 -22.26 -17.07 -9.90
C ARG A 263 -22.30 -16.42 -11.28
N ALA A 264 -21.56 -16.98 -12.24
CA ALA A 264 -21.54 -16.47 -13.61
C ALA A 264 -22.91 -16.68 -14.28
N GLU A 265 -23.53 -17.85 -14.13
CA GLU A 265 -24.85 -18.15 -14.67
C GLU A 265 -25.95 -17.27 -14.03
N GLU A 266 -25.83 -16.94 -12.73
CA GLU A 266 -26.75 -16.02 -12.04
C GLU A 266 -26.79 -14.63 -12.68
N VAL A 267 -25.66 -14.11 -13.18
CA VAL A 267 -25.54 -12.74 -13.71
C VAL A 267 -25.48 -12.68 -15.22
N GLU A 268 -25.43 -13.81 -15.93
CA GLU A 268 -25.24 -13.88 -17.38
C GLU A 268 -26.36 -13.12 -18.13
N GLY A 269 -27.62 -13.35 -17.76
CA GLY A 269 -28.77 -12.68 -18.36
C GLY A 269 -28.74 -11.16 -18.14
N ASP A 270 -28.34 -10.71 -16.95
CA ASP A 270 -28.24 -9.28 -16.61
C ASP A 270 -27.07 -8.60 -17.35
N LEU A 271 -25.96 -9.30 -17.56
CA LEU A 271 -24.83 -8.81 -18.36
C LEU A 271 -25.20 -8.71 -19.84
N GLN A 272 -25.94 -9.68 -20.38
CA GLN A 272 -26.49 -9.60 -21.74
C GLN A 272 -27.42 -8.39 -21.89
N ALA A 273 -28.30 -8.15 -20.91
CA ALA A 273 -29.17 -6.98 -20.89
C ALA A 273 -28.36 -5.67 -20.85
N LEU A 274 -27.34 -5.58 -19.99
CA LEU A 274 -26.43 -4.43 -19.95
C LEU A 274 -25.69 -4.24 -21.28
N ASN A 275 -25.27 -5.33 -21.93
CA ASN A 275 -24.58 -5.29 -23.23
C ASN A 275 -25.47 -4.69 -24.32
N SER A 276 -26.73 -5.15 -24.42
CA SER A 276 -27.71 -4.67 -25.41
C SER A 276 -28.28 -3.28 -25.12
N ARG A 277 -28.21 -2.80 -23.88
CA ARG A 277 -28.80 -1.53 -23.45
C ARG A 277 -28.25 -0.35 -24.24
N ASP A 278 -29.12 0.51 -24.77
CA ASP A 278 -28.71 1.84 -25.20
C ASP A 278 -28.66 2.79 -23.99
N MET A 279 -27.52 3.44 -23.78
CA MET A 279 -27.33 4.40 -22.68
C MET A 279 -27.86 5.80 -23.04
N ASN A 280 -28.36 5.97 -24.27
CA ASN A 280 -29.15 7.12 -24.68
C ASN A 280 -30.57 7.08 -24.09
N ASP A 281 -31.05 5.90 -23.71
CA ASP A 281 -32.39 5.67 -23.15
C ASP A 281 -32.42 5.79 -21.61
N LEU A 282 -31.35 6.33 -21.01
CA LEU A 282 -31.40 6.71 -19.61
C LEU A 282 -32.50 7.74 -19.41
N GLY A 283 -33.16 7.71 -18.25
CA GLY A 283 -34.19 8.68 -17.90
C GLY A 283 -33.64 10.09 -17.75
N GLU A 284 -34.14 10.86 -16.79
CA GLU A 284 -33.61 12.20 -16.53
C GLU A 284 -32.10 12.16 -16.25
N TYR A 285 -31.35 13.03 -16.92
CA TYR A 285 -29.92 13.23 -16.71
C TYR A 285 -29.72 14.36 -15.70
N PRO A 286 -29.26 14.10 -14.47
CA PRO A 286 -29.01 15.16 -13.49
C PRO A 286 -28.01 16.21 -13.97
N ILE A 287 -27.09 15.82 -14.84
CA ILE A 287 -26.11 16.68 -15.51
C ILE A 287 -26.23 16.49 -17.01
N VAL A 288 -26.74 17.52 -17.69
CA VAL A 288 -26.75 17.60 -19.16
C VAL A 288 -25.51 18.33 -19.69
N ASP A 289 -25.06 19.36 -18.97
CA ASP A 289 -23.87 20.15 -19.29
C ASP A 289 -22.89 20.15 -18.10
N LEU A 290 -21.75 19.49 -18.30
CA LEU A 290 -20.69 19.41 -17.30
C LEU A 290 -20.14 20.78 -16.87
N ASN A 291 -20.07 21.75 -17.78
CA ASN A 291 -19.55 23.08 -17.47
C ASN A 291 -20.53 23.84 -16.57
N ALA A 292 -21.80 23.87 -16.95
CA ALA A 292 -22.84 24.55 -16.19
C ALA A 292 -22.98 23.93 -14.79
N SER A 293 -23.06 22.60 -14.69
CA SER A 293 -23.15 21.92 -13.40
C SER A 293 -21.89 22.10 -12.54
N PHE A 294 -20.70 22.19 -13.14
CA PHE A 294 -19.48 22.46 -12.39
C PHE A 294 -19.46 23.87 -11.79
N GLU A 295 -19.95 24.89 -12.50
CA GLU A 295 -20.05 26.25 -11.93
C GLU A 295 -21.06 26.31 -10.79
N VAL A 296 -22.17 25.55 -10.85
CA VAL A 296 -23.10 25.40 -9.71
C VAL A 296 -22.39 24.77 -8.52
N PHE A 297 -21.73 23.63 -8.72
CA PHE A 297 -20.96 22.92 -7.69
C PHE A 297 -19.90 23.85 -7.05
N LYS A 298 -19.17 24.61 -7.85
CA LYS A 298 -18.13 25.55 -7.41
C LYS A 298 -18.70 26.68 -6.52
N ASN A 299 -19.88 27.19 -6.85
CA ASN A 299 -20.55 28.20 -6.04
C ASN A 299 -21.06 27.61 -4.71
N GLU A 300 -21.62 26.41 -4.74
CA GLU A 300 -22.12 25.71 -3.55
C GLU A 300 -20.99 25.38 -2.58
N GLU A 301 -19.89 24.80 -3.08
CA GLU A 301 -18.74 24.42 -2.25
C GLU A 301 -18.09 25.66 -1.61
N ARG A 302 -17.93 26.75 -2.38
CA ARG A 302 -17.44 28.03 -1.85
C ARG A 302 -18.38 28.61 -0.79
N HIS A 303 -19.69 28.52 -1.01
CA HIS A 303 -20.68 28.99 -0.05
C HIS A 303 -20.56 28.27 1.29
N ILE A 304 -20.39 26.94 1.28
CA ILE A 304 -20.25 26.14 2.50
C ILE A 304 -18.95 26.47 3.24
N TRP A 305 -17.82 26.63 2.53
CA TRP A 305 -16.57 27.09 3.14
C TRP A 305 -16.75 28.43 3.86
N LYS A 306 -17.37 29.39 3.19
CA LYS A 306 -17.55 30.75 3.71
C LYS A 306 -18.52 30.79 4.89
N THR A 307 -19.66 30.11 4.78
CA THR A 307 -20.76 30.25 5.75
C THR A 307 -20.68 29.26 6.89
N ALA A 308 -20.52 27.96 6.60
CA ALA A 308 -20.51 26.91 7.62
C ALA A 308 -19.14 26.80 8.31
N LEU A 309 -18.05 27.03 7.58
CA LEU A 309 -16.68 26.84 8.09
C LEU A 309 -15.91 28.14 8.32
N GLN A 310 -16.51 29.29 8.02
CA GLN A 310 -15.92 30.63 8.20
C GLN A 310 -14.51 30.76 7.58
N LYS A 311 -14.30 30.11 6.43
CA LYS A 311 -13.03 30.12 5.69
C LYS A 311 -13.26 30.61 4.27
N ASP A 312 -12.44 31.55 3.80
CA ASP A 312 -12.43 31.94 2.40
C ASP A 312 -11.39 31.10 1.65
N VAL A 313 -11.86 30.10 0.91
CA VAL A 313 -11.01 29.18 0.16
C VAL A 313 -11.10 29.53 -1.33
N SER A 314 -9.94 29.66 -1.98
CA SER A 314 -9.89 30.00 -3.40
C SER A 314 -10.57 28.93 -4.26
N PRO A 315 -11.48 29.32 -5.18
CA PRO A 315 -12.07 28.40 -6.14
C PRO A 315 -11.09 28.03 -7.27
N ALA A 316 -9.94 28.68 -7.39
CA ALA A 316 -8.94 28.39 -8.43
C ALA A 316 -8.35 26.97 -8.34
N LEU A 317 -8.46 26.33 -7.17
CA LEU A 317 -8.03 24.95 -6.95
C LEU A 317 -9.13 23.92 -7.22
N LEU A 318 -10.35 24.33 -7.59
CA LEU A 318 -11.38 23.40 -8.01
C LEU A 318 -11.08 22.91 -9.44
N VAL A 319 -11.30 21.62 -9.66
CA VAL A 319 -10.90 20.96 -10.91
C VAL A 319 -12.12 20.35 -11.58
N LYS A 320 -12.39 20.78 -12.81
CA LYS A 320 -13.51 20.32 -13.61
C LYS A 320 -13.20 18.95 -14.23
N PRO A 321 -14.19 18.03 -14.28
CA PRO A 321 -14.15 16.86 -15.16
C PRO A 321 -13.75 17.19 -16.60
N SER A 322 -13.04 16.27 -17.24
CA SER A 322 -12.60 16.37 -18.64
C SER A 322 -13.29 15.30 -19.49
N GLY A 323 -13.39 15.53 -20.80
CA GLY A 323 -14.06 14.63 -21.74
C GLY A 323 -15.58 14.74 -21.72
N SER A 324 -16.25 13.72 -22.26
CA SER A 324 -17.69 13.72 -22.51
C SER A 324 -18.44 12.72 -21.64
N LEU A 325 -19.63 13.12 -21.15
CA LEU A 325 -20.58 12.19 -20.52
C LEU A 325 -21.02 11.07 -21.48
N HIS A 326 -20.79 11.22 -22.78
CA HIS A 326 -21.11 10.24 -23.82
C HIS A 326 -20.02 9.18 -24.02
N SER A 327 -18.88 9.33 -23.33
CA SER A 327 -17.74 8.43 -23.50
C SER A 327 -18.12 6.98 -23.16
N PRO A 328 -17.63 5.98 -23.91
CA PRO A 328 -17.89 4.58 -23.62
C PRO A 328 -17.16 4.07 -22.36
N ILE A 329 -16.12 4.79 -21.92
CA ILE A 329 -15.33 4.51 -20.72
C ILE A 329 -15.21 5.76 -19.85
N ALA A 330 -15.07 5.57 -18.54
CA ALA A 330 -14.78 6.66 -17.63
C ALA A 330 -13.63 6.30 -16.68
N HIS A 331 -12.84 7.29 -16.29
CA HIS A 331 -11.75 7.17 -15.33
C HIS A 331 -12.07 8.02 -14.10
N ARG A 332 -12.15 7.37 -12.95
CA ARG A 332 -12.38 8.00 -11.65
C ARG A 332 -11.14 7.88 -10.77
N LEU A 333 -10.60 9.02 -10.34
CA LEU A 333 -9.52 9.10 -9.37
C LEU A 333 -10.04 9.57 -8.00
N ASN A 334 -9.16 9.61 -7.00
CA ASN A 334 -9.50 10.08 -5.66
C ASN A 334 -9.63 11.60 -5.58
N GLN A 335 -8.55 12.31 -5.89
CA GLN A 335 -8.43 13.74 -5.74
C GLN A 335 -7.28 14.27 -6.62
N SER A 336 -7.48 15.40 -7.27
CA SER A 336 -6.43 16.09 -8.01
C SER A 336 -5.28 16.52 -7.09
N SER A 337 -4.04 16.39 -7.56
CA SER A 337 -2.83 16.83 -6.83
C SER A 337 -2.43 18.27 -7.18
N LEU A 338 -1.71 18.94 -6.27
CA LEU A 338 -0.96 20.17 -6.54
C LEU A 338 0.33 19.95 -7.35
N THR A 339 0.73 18.70 -7.62
CA THR A 339 1.91 18.34 -8.42
C THR A 339 1.66 18.47 -9.93
N THR A 340 1.39 19.69 -10.37
CA THR A 340 1.20 20.10 -11.77
C THR A 340 2.05 21.35 -12.08
N VAL A 341 2.26 21.66 -13.35
CA VAL A 341 2.86 22.94 -13.79
C VAL A 341 1.88 24.10 -13.58
N HIS A 342 0.58 23.85 -13.72
CA HIS A 342 -0.48 24.86 -13.64
C HIS A 342 -1.58 24.45 -12.67
N PRO A 343 -1.38 24.64 -11.34
CA PRO A 343 -2.38 24.28 -10.33
C PRO A 343 -3.77 24.91 -10.54
N GLU A 344 -3.84 26.04 -11.23
CA GLU A 344 -5.08 26.81 -11.42
C GLU A 344 -5.74 26.60 -12.79
N ASN A 345 -5.24 25.67 -13.63
CA ASN A 345 -5.84 25.39 -14.94
C ASN A 345 -7.27 24.80 -14.84
N GLY A 346 -7.69 24.34 -13.67
CA GLY A 346 -9.05 23.90 -13.38
C GLY A 346 -9.53 22.68 -14.17
N VAL A 347 -8.63 21.87 -14.73
CA VAL A 347 -9.00 20.67 -15.52
C VAL A 347 -8.33 19.41 -15.00
N THR A 348 -9.05 18.30 -15.02
CA THR A 348 -8.55 17.00 -14.56
C THR A 348 -7.59 16.36 -15.54
N ALA A 349 -7.80 16.49 -16.86
CA ALA A 349 -6.92 15.97 -17.92
C ALA A 349 -5.69 16.88 -18.16
N ASP A 350 -4.90 17.04 -17.10
CA ASP A 350 -3.68 17.83 -17.10
C ASP A 350 -2.45 16.93 -17.31
N SER A 351 -1.92 16.91 -18.53
CA SER A 351 -0.73 16.14 -18.90
C SER A 351 0.56 16.62 -18.21
N SER A 352 0.54 17.79 -17.56
CA SER A 352 1.67 18.23 -16.74
C SER A 352 1.68 17.59 -15.34
N ASN A 353 0.59 16.93 -14.94
CA ASN A 353 0.56 16.03 -13.79
C ASN A 353 1.01 14.63 -14.20
N ALA A 354 1.96 14.07 -13.44
CA ALA A 354 2.60 12.81 -13.79
C ALA A 354 1.66 11.58 -13.73
N CYS A 355 0.75 11.56 -12.75
CA CYS A 355 -0.25 10.50 -12.62
C CYS A 355 -1.30 10.56 -13.74
N ILE A 356 -1.76 11.76 -14.07
CA ILE A 356 -2.75 11.97 -15.14
C ILE A 356 -2.14 11.66 -16.51
N ALA A 357 -0.92 12.13 -16.80
CA ALA A 357 -0.22 11.81 -18.05
C ALA A 357 -0.02 10.30 -18.25
N MET A 358 0.16 9.55 -17.16
CA MET A 358 0.22 8.09 -17.21
C MET A 358 -1.10 7.47 -17.66
N ILE A 359 -2.24 7.95 -17.13
CA ILE A 359 -3.59 7.52 -17.56
C ILE A 359 -3.85 7.93 -19.01
N MET A 360 -3.59 9.19 -19.36
CA MET A 360 -3.87 9.72 -20.69
C MET A 360 -3.11 9.00 -21.82
N GLY A 361 -2.01 8.31 -21.53
CA GLY A 361 -1.25 7.61 -22.56
C GLY A 361 -1.74 6.19 -22.89
N ASN A 362 -2.77 5.67 -22.19
CA ASN A 362 -3.37 4.35 -22.47
C ASN A 362 -4.89 4.37 -22.23
N THR A 363 -5.68 3.82 -23.16
CA THR A 363 -7.15 3.77 -23.06
C THR A 363 -7.82 5.15 -22.85
N TYR A 364 -7.22 6.21 -23.38
CA TYR A 364 -7.71 7.59 -23.24
C TYR A 364 -7.56 8.37 -24.54
N GLU A 365 -8.57 9.17 -24.86
CA GLU A 365 -8.61 10.19 -25.91
C GLU A 365 -9.31 11.45 -25.38
N ASN A 366 -9.30 12.56 -26.12
CA ASN A 366 -9.83 13.85 -25.65
C ASN A 366 -11.29 13.80 -25.15
N GLU A 367 -12.13 12.95 -25.74
CA GLU A 367 -13.54 12.77 -25.34
C GLU A 367 -13.72 11.76 -24.18
N THR A 368 -12.65 11.12 -23.72
CA THR A 368 -12.69 10.15 -22.63
C THR A 368 -12.98 10.83 -21.31
N LEU A 369 -14.03 10.39 -20.61
CA LEU A 369 -14.46 11.01 -19.36
C LEU A 369 -13.44 10.73 -18.26
N LEU A 370 -12.87 11.79 -17.69
CA LEU A 370 -11.92 11.68 -16.57
C LEU A 370 -12.28 12.68 -15.48
N PHE A 371 -12.48 12.17 -14.27
CA PHE A 371 -12.94 12.97 -13.14
C PHE A 371 -12.41 12.43 -11.80
N ASP A 372 -12.39 13.29 -10.79
CA ASP A 372 -12.03 12.89 -9.43
C ASP A 372 -13.28 12.59 -8.60
N HIS A 373 -13.10 11.87 -7.51
CA HIS A 373 -14.13 11.75 -6.47
C HIS A 373 -14.26 13.07 -5.71
N VAL A 374 -13.13 13.72 -5.41
CA VAL A 374 -13.04 15.08 -4.85
C VAL A 374 -12.43 16.03 -5.87
N HIS A 375 -13.27 16.94 -6.38
CA HIS A 375 -12.97 17.92 -7.43
C HIS A 375 -12.20 19.16 -6.96
N ARG A 376 -11.28 18.99 -6.00
CA ARG A 376 -10.42 20.07 -5.48
C ARG A 376 -8.98 19.58 -5.36
N ARG A 377 -8.02 20.37 -5.84
CA ARG A 377 -6.60 20.08 -5.66
C ARG A 377 -6.25 20.02 -4.18
N GLY A 378 -5.75 18.87 -3.75
CA GLY A 378 -5.31 18.61 -2.39
C GLY A 378 -3.80 18.69 -2.24
N ASP A 379 -3.35 18.68 -0.99
CA ASP A 379 -1.95 18.39 -0.70
C ASP A 379 -1.55 16.99 -1.22
N SER A 380 -0.25 16.70 -1.16
CA SER A 380 0.32 15.44 -1.65
C SER A 380 -0.23 14.18 -0.96
N LYS A 381 -1.00 14.31 0.13
CA LYS A 381 -1.57 13.18 0.87
C LYS A 381 -2.95 12.76 0.36
N SER A 382 -3.64 13.65 -0.37
CA SER A 382 -4.96 13.38 -0.95
C SER A 382 -5.94 12.77 0.07
N GLU A 383 -6.03 13.41 1.25
CA GLU A 383 -6.79 12.93 2.41
C GLU A 383 -8.19 13.55 2.50
N ALA A 384 -8.69 14.18 1.42
CA ALA A 384 -9.96 14.89 1.47
C ALA A 384 -11.15 14.02 1.89
N ILE A 385 -11.26 12.78 1.40
CA ILE A 385 -12.34 11.85 1.80
C ILE A 385 -12.37 11.62 3.33
N GLU A 386 -11.21 11.65 3.99
CA GLU A 386 -11.08 11.39 5.42
C GLU A 386 -11.14 12.67 6.27
N LYS A 387 -10.67 13.79 5.71
CA LYS A 387 -10.42 15.03 6.46
C LYS A 387 -11.43 16.14 6.19
N TYR A 388 -12.11 16.14 5.06
CA TYR A 388 -13.05 17.20 4.75
C TYR A 388 -14.23 17.14 5.71
N HIS A 389 -14.75 18.34 6.04
CA HIS A 389 -16.00 18.43 6.76
C HIS A 389 -17.10 17.74 5.94
N SER A 390 -18.01 17.03 6.61
CA SER A 390 -19.03 16.20 5.96
C SER A 390 -19.86 16.96 4.94
N GLN A 391 -20.21 18.23 5.21
CA GLN A 391 -20.95 19.07 4.26
C GLN A 391 -20.16 19.35 2.97
N ILE A 392 -18.85 19.59 3.06
CA ILE A 392 -17.99 19.78 1.89
C ILE A 392 -17.89 18.47 1.11
N LEU A 393 -17.62 17.37 1.81
CA LEU A 393 -17.53 16.05 1.18
C LEU A 393 -18.84 15.68 0.48
N ASN A 394 -19.99 15.88 1.12
CA ASN A 394 -21.30 15.64 0.53
C ASN A 394 -21.52 16.47 -0.74
N THR A 395 -21.05 17.72 -0.78
CA THR A 395 -21.15 18.58 -1.97
C THR A 395 -20.37 18.01 -3.15
N HIS A 396 -19.14 17.54 -2.90
CA HIS A 396 -18.35 16.84 -3.92
C HIS A 396 -19.00 15.52 -4.34
N GLU A 397 -19.53 14.76 -3.40
CA GLU A 397 -20.17 13.48 -3.67
C GLU A 397 -21.48 13.62 -4.43
N ASN A 398 -22.27 14.66 -4.16
CA ASN A 398 -23.47 14.98 -4.92
C ASN A 398 -23.12 15.27 -6.38
N PHE A 399 -22.10 16.09 -6.63
CA PHE A 399 -21.63 16.37 -7.99
C PHE A 399 -21.07 15.11 -8.67
N THR A 400 -20.24 14.34 -7.96
CA THR A 400 -19.68 13.06 -8.43
C THR A 400 -20.74 12.00 -8.71
N ASN A 401 -21.82 11.95 -7.93
CA ASN A 401 -22.98 11.09 -8.16
C ASN A 401 -23.78 11.59 -9.36
N GLY A 402 -23.97 12.90 -9.54
CA GLY A 402 -24.61 13.48 -10.72
C GLY A 402 -23.89 13.11 -12.02
N ILE A 403 -22.54 13.14 -12.03
CA ILE A 403 -21.74 12.66 -13.16
C ILE A 403 -22.00 11.17 -13.38
N SER A 404 -21.99 10.38 -12.31
CA SER A 404 -22.22 8.93 -12.38
C SER A 404 -23.60 8.61 -12.91
N ASP A 405 -24.62 9.34 -12.54
CA ASP A 405 -26.00 9.09 -12.97
C ASP A 405 -26.23 9.55 -14.41
N SER A 406 -25.41 10.48 -14.91
CA SER A 406 -25.56 11.06 -16.25
C SER A 406 -24.67 10.42 -17.31
N MET A 407 -23.56 9.78 -16.92
CA MET A 407 -22.61 9.23 -17.90
C MET A 407 -23.12 7.96 -18.60
N ARG A 408 -22.84 7.87 -19.90
CA ARG A 408 -23.15 6.72 -20.76
C ARG A 408 -22.13 5.60 -20.69
N ALA A 409 -21.01 5.82 -19.99
CA ALA A 409 -19.98 4.82 -19.82
C ALA A 409 -20.52 3.56 -19.12
N LYS A 410 -20.41 2.42 -19.80
CA LYS A 410 -20.69 1.08 -19.23
C LYS A 410 -19.48 0.50 -18.50
N VAL A 411 -18.30 1.09 -18.69
CA VAL A 411 -17.04 0.68 -18.05
C VAL A 411 -16.47 1.87 -17.29
N GLU A 412 -16.16 1.69 -16.01
CA GLU A 412 -15.53 2.71 -15.16
C GLU A 412 -14.26 2.16 -14.51
N LEU A 413 -13.12 2.82 -14.75
CA LEU A 413 -11.84 2.53 -14.12
C LEU A 413 -11.69 3.39 -12.87
N VAL A 414 -11.59 2.75 -11.69
CA VAL A 414 -11.48 3.43 -10.40
C VAL A 414 -10.07 3.26 -9.84
N TYR A 415 -9.32 4.36 -9.80
CA TYR A 415 -7.92 4.37 -9.40
C TYR A 415 -7.74 4.65 -7.91
N GLY A 416 -7.11 3.70 -7.23
CA GLY A 416 -6.63 3.89 -5.86
C GLY A 416 -7.63 3.56 -4.75
N VAL A 417 -7.04 3.16 -3.63
CA VAL A 417 -7.71 2.51 -2.49
C VAL A 417 -8.79 3.38 -1.86
N LYS A 418 -8.50 4.68 -1.68
CA LYS A 418 -9.43 5.61 -1.02
C LYS A 418 -10.74 5.76 -1.78
N ALA A 419 -10.65 5.96 -3.11
CA ALA A 419 -11.83 6.04 -3.97
C ALA A 419 -12.60 4.71 -4.00
N GLN A 420 -11.88 3.58 -4.10
CA GLN A 420 -12.46 2.24 -4.10
C GLN A 420 -13.21 1.94 -2.79
N GLN A 421 -12.58 2.20 -1.64
CA GLN A 421 -13.19 2.01 -0.32
C GLN A 421 -14.41 2.90 -0.13
N ARG A 422 -14.35 4.16 -0.58
CA ARG A 422 -15.50 5.07 -0.48
C ARG A 422 -16.66 4.58 -1.33
N LEU A 423 -16.40 4.09 -2.55
CA LEU A 423 -17.44 3.50 -3.40
C LEU A 423 -18.09 2.27 -2.75
N ILE A 424 -17.29 1.31 -2.28
CA ILE A 424 -17.82 0.09 -1.64
C ILE A 424 -18.61 0.40 -0.36
N LYS A 425 -18.23 1.46 0.37
CA LYS A 425 -18.98 1.91 1.55
C LYS A 425 -20.31 2.59 1.23
N THR A 426 -20.44 3.17 0.04
CA THR A 426 -21.58 4.05 -0.29
C THR A 426 -22.52 3.45 -1.33
N LYS A 427 -22.10 2.38 -2.02
CA LYS A 427 -22.83 1.77 -3.13
C LYS A 427 -22.82 0.24 -3.02
N GLU A 428 -23.80 -0.39 -3.65
CA GLU A 428 -23.92 -1.85 -3.68
C GLU A 428 -23.34 -2.44 -4.96
N PHE A 429 -22.64 -3.56 -4.85
CA PHE A 429 -22.01 -4.24 -5.98
C PHE A 429 -22.27 -5.73 -5.95
N VAL A 430 -22.31 -6.34 -7.14
CA VAL A 430 -22.07 -7.77 -7.30
C VAL A 430 -20.66 -7.94 -7.84
N VAL A 431 -19.79 -8.60 -7.08
CA VAL A 431 -18.43 -8.91 -7.55
C VAL A 431 -18.52 -10.04 -8.57
N LEU A 432 -17.63 -10.11 -9.56
CA LEU A 432 -17.46 -11.28 -10.42
C LEU A 432 -15.97 -11.42 -10.75
N PRO A 433 -15.27 -12.44 -10.20
CA PRO A 433 -13.95 -12.80 -10.68
C PRO A 433 -14.05 -13.28 -12.13
N LEU A 434 -13.16 -12.80 -12.99
CA LEU A 434 -13.02 -13.31 -14.35
C LEU A 434 -12.15 -14.58 -14.33
N TRP A 435 -12.05 -15.27 -15.47
CA TRP A 435 -11.32 -16.53 -15.61
C TRP A 435 -10.61 -16.61 -16.96
N GLY A 436 -9.91 -17.72 -17.23
CA GLY A 436 -9.07 -17.87 -18.40
C GLY A 436 -7.93 -16.85 -18.41
N ASP A 437 -7.75 -16.15 -19.52
CA ASP A 437 -6.71 -15.13 -19.70
C ASP A 437 -6.86 -13.91 -18.78
N PHE A 438 -8.04 -13.76 -18.16
CA PHE A 438 -8.37 -12.68 -17.24
C PHE A 438 -8.57 -13.16 -15.79
N LYS A 439 -8.09 -14.35 -15.42
CA LYS A 439 -8.25 -14.93 -14.06
C LYS A 439 -7.82 -14.03 -12.89
N ASP A 440 -6.95 -13.06 -13.15
CA ASP A 440 -6.45 -12.11 -12.16
C ASP A 440 -7.23 -10.79 -12.13
N VAL A 441 -8.27 -10.65 -12.95
CA VAL A 441 -9.14 -9.47 -13.04
C VAL A 441 -10.46 -9.78 -12.32
N VAL A 442 -10.89 -8.85 -11.47
CA VAL A 442 -12.17 -8.91 -10.77
C VAL A 442 -12.96 -7.68 -11.17
N ILE A 443 -14.22 -7.89 -11.55
CA ILE A 443 -15.12 -6.80 -11.91
C ILE A 443 -16.16 -6.56 -10.80
N LEU A 444 -16.57 -5.31 -10.63
CA LEU A 444 -17.65 -4.90 -9.74
C LEU A 444 -18.85 -4.46 -10.59
N LEU A 445 -19.95 -5.19 -10.52
CA LEU A 445 -21.18 -4.87 -11.22
C LEU A 445 -21.98 -3.88 -10.37
N SER A 446 -22.00 -2.61 -10.77
CA SER A 446 -22.77 -1.57 -10.08
C SER A 446 -24.25 -1.80 -10.30
N LYS A 447 -24.99 -1.98 -9.21
CA LYS A 447 -26.44 -2.14 -9.27
C LYS A 447 -27.10 -0.89 -9.84
N GLU A 448 -28.17 -1.08 -10.59
CA GLU A 448 -28.99 0.00 -11.12
C GLU A 448 -29.59 0.85 -9.99
N SER A 449 -29.94 0.23 -8.86
CA SER A 449 -30.48 0.90 -7.66
C SER A 449 -29.51 1.88 -6.99
N ASN A 450 -28.24 1.93 -7.39
CA ASN A 450 -27.26 2.89 -6.90
C ASN A 450 -27.46 4.31 -7.43
N HIS A 451 -28.31 4.49 -8.45
CA HIS A 451 -28.44 5.68 -9.27
C HIS A 451 -29.78 6.36 -9.03
N ALA A 452 -29.81 7.70 -8.98
CA ALA A 452 -31.05 8.44 -8.75
C ALA A 452 -32.07 8.25 -9.89
N ASN A 453 -31.58 8.03 -11.12
CA ASN A 453 -32.37 7.77 -12.32
C ASN A 453 -32.39 6.26 -12.69
N ALA A 454 -32.51 5.39 -11.68
CA ALA A 454 -32.56 3.94 -11.86
C ALA A 454 -33.70 3.50 -12.80
N ASP A 455 -33.41 2.58 -13.71
CA ASP A 455 -34.40 1.95 -14.59
C ASP A 455 -34.68 0.51 -14.12
N PRO A 456 -35.88 0.21 -13.61
CA PRO A 456 -36.19 -1.09 -12.99
C PRO A 456 -36.11 -2.28 -13.96
N ARG A 457 -35.99 -2.03 -15.28
CA ARG A 457 -35.79 -3.09 -16.28
C ARG A 457 -34.40 -3.72 -16.24
N TYR A 458 -33.44 -3.07 -15.59
CA TYR A 458 -32.04 -3.51 -15.55
C TYR A 458 -31.57 -3.72 -14.11
N ARG A 459 -30.81 -4.78 -13.88
CA ARG A 459 -30.15 -5.02 -12.57
C ARG A 459 -28.86 -4.23 -12.42
N PHE A 460 -28.12 -4.02 -13.50
CA PHE A 460 -26.79 -3.38 -13.49
C PHE A 460 -26.73 -2.16 -14.41
N ARG A 461 -26.06 -1.11 -13.93
CA ARG A 461 -25.78 0.12 -14.70
C ARG A 461 -24.48 0.01 -15.48
N ARG A 462 -23.43 -0.55 -14.87
CA ARG A 462 -22.06 -0.55 -15.39
C ARG A 462 -21.16 -1.55 -14.68
N ILE A 463 -20.04 -1.82 -15.33
CA ILE A 463 -18.93 -2.63 -14.83
C ILE A 463 -17.83 -1.67 -14.33
N MET A 464 -17.41 -1.82 -13.08
CA MET A 464 -16.29 -1.07 -12.51
C MET A 464 -15.06 -1.97 -12.34
N LEU A 465 -13.88 -1.41 -12.65
CA LEU A 465 -12.58 -2.06 -12.55
C LEU A 465 -11.70 -1.28 -11.57
N CYS A 466 -11.25 -1.95 -10.51
CA CYS A 466 -10.39 -1.34 -9.49
C CYS A 466 -8.93 -1.35 -9.95
N ALA A 467 -8.45 -0.21 -10.44
CA ALA A 467 -7.09 -0.04 -10.92
C ALA A 467 -6.13 0.42 -9.81
N ILE A 468 -4.86 0.05 -9.93
CA ILE A 468 -3.78 0.58 -9.08
C ILE A 468 -3.66 2.08 -9.34
N HIS A 469 -3.53 2.88 -8.27
CA HIS A 469 -3.34 4.32 -8.43
C HIS A 469 -2.02 4.60 -9.19
N PRO A 470 -2.00 5.50 -10.20
CA PRO A 470 -0.81 5.75 -11.02
C PRO A 470 0.44 6.10 -10.21
N HIS A 471 0.28 6.84 -9.11
CA HIS A 471 1.37 7.16 -8.19
C HIS A 471 2.16 5.91 -7.72
N HIS A 472 1.48 4.79 -7.48
CA HIS A 472 2.15 3.55 -7.05
C HIS A 472 2.92 2.90 -8.20
N ILE A 473 2.43 3.03 -9.43
CA ILE A 473 3.05 2.43 -10.62
C ILE A 473 4.45 3.01 -10.88
N PHE A 474 4.71 4.27 -10.48
CA PHE A 474 6.05 4.85 -10.54
C PHE A 474 7.10 3.96 -9.87
N TYR A 475 6.75 3.32 -8.75
CA TYR A 475 7.69 2.62 -7.87
C TYR A 475 7.55 1.09 -7.90
N CYS A 476 6.54 0.55 -8.60
CA CYS A 476 6.25 -0.89 -8.67
C CYS A 476 7.26 -1.73 -9.47
N HIS A 477 8.54 -1.33 -9.56
CA HIS A 477 9.63 -2.14 -10.11
C HIS A 477 9.79 -3.51 -9.45
N ARG A 478 9.27 -3.67 -8.22
CA ARG A 478 9.46 -4.84 -7.38
C ARG A 478 8.42 -5.93 -7.57
N ASN A 479 7.34 -5.65 -8.31
CA ASN A 479 6.25 -6.61 -8.44
C ASN A 479 5.77 -6.65 -9.91
N PRO A 480 6.50 -7.36 -10.78
CA PRO A 480 6.12 -7.51 -12.18
C PRO A 480 4.71 -8.09 -12.33
N SER A 481 4.27 -8.97 -11.41
CA SER A 481 2.91 -9.51 -11.46
C SER A 481 1.83 -8.46 -11.25
N LYS A 482 1.99 -7.49 -10.34
CA LYS A 482 1.00 -6.41 -10.14
C LYS A 482 0.86 -5.52 -11.35
N ILE A 483 1.99 -5.19 -11.98
CA ILE A 483 1.97 -4.38 -13.18
C ILE A 483 1.39 -5.16 -14.37
N ALA A 484 1.68 -6.45 -14.49
CA ALA A 484 1.03 -7.31 -15.48
C ALA A 484 -0.49 -7.40 -15.27
N LYS A 485 -0.95 -7.48 -14.01
CA LYS A 485 -2.37 -7.42 -13.65
C LYS A 485 -3.01 -6.09 -14.06
N GLN A 486 -2.32 -4.97 -13.85
CA GLN A 486 -2.77 -3.66 -14.30
C GLN A 486 -2.94 -3.61 -15.83
N ASP A 487 -1.98 -4.15 -16.60
CA ASP A 487 -2.08 -4.21 -18.06
C ASP A 487 -3.24 -5.12 -18.51
N LYS A 488 -3.46 -6.25 -17.85
CA LYS A 488 -4.59 -7.15 -18.13
C LYS A 488 -5.95 -6.53 -17.80
N LEU A 489 -6.03 -5.77 -16.71
CA LEU A 489 -7.22 -5.01 -16.34
C LEU A 489 -7.56 -3.96 -17.41
N MET A 490 -6.55 -3.34 -18.01
CA MET A 490 -6.72 -2.32 -19.05
C MET A 490 -7.10 -2.93 -20.40
N GLU A 491 -6.57 -4.10 -20.72
CA GLU A 491 -7.01 -4.92 -21.86
C GLU A 491 -8.50 -5.28 -21.72
N ALA A 492 -8.91 -5.76 -20.55
CA ALA A 492 -10.32 -6.05 -20.26
C ALA A 492 -11.21 -4.80 -20.42
N ALA A 493 -10.76 -3.65 -19.88
CA ALA A 493 -11.48 -2.39 -20.02
C ALA A 493 -11.66 -1.99 -21.49
N ALA A 494 -10.59 -2.09 -22.30
CA ALA A 494 -10.59 -1.74 -23.71
C ALA A 494 -11.51 -2.66 -24.53
N LEU A 495 -11.50 -3.97 -24.27
CA LEU A 495 -12.42 -4.93 -24.88
C LEU A 495 -13.88 -4.63 -24.55
N MET A 496 -14.18 -4.36 -23.28
CA MET A 496 -15.53 -4.06 -22.82
C MET A 496 -16.06 -2.69 -23.32
N SER A 497 -15.18 -1.71 -23.50
CA SER A 497 -15.55 -0.37 -23.98
C SER A 497 -15.51 -0.24 -25.50
N GLY A 498 -14.86 -1.17 -26.22
CA GLY A 498 -14.64 -1.08 -27.67
C GLY A 498 -13.50 -0.12 -28.04
N MET A 499 -12.53 0.06 -27.15
CA MET A 499 -11.40 1.00 -27.29
C MET A 499 -10.06 0.31 -27.54
N LEU A 500 -10.08 -0.88 -28.16
CA LEU A 500 -8.86 -1.62 -28.50
C LEU A 500 -7.88 -0.82 -29.38
N HIS A 501 -8.38 0.05 -30.26
CA HIS A 501 -7.55 0.83 -31.19
C HIS A 501 -6.61 1.84 -30.51
N ILE A 502 -6.89 2.24 -29.26
CA ILE A 502 -6.02 3.12 -28.45
C ILE A 502 -5.36 2.42 -27.26
N TRP A 503 -5.68 1.15 -27.04
CA TRP A 503 -5.06 0.36 -25.99
C TRP A 503 -3.63 -0.03 -26.41
N LYS A 504 -2.69 0.14 -25.48
CA LYS A 504 -1.29 -0.23 -25.68
C LYS A 504 -0.96 -1.44 -24.84
N ARG A 505 -0.57 -2.53 -25.51
CA ARG A 505 -0.14 -3.77 -24.85
C ARG A 505 1.12 -3.54 -24.00
N ASP A 506 1.11 -4.11 -22.80
CA ASP A 506 2.19 -4.02 -21.81
C ASP A 506 2.60 -2.57 -21.48
N TYR A 507 1.68 -1.61 -21.57
CA TYR A 507 1.96 -0.18 -21.40
C TYR A 507 2.57 0.13 -20.04
N TYR A 508 2.02 -0.44 -18.98
CA TYR A 508 2.50 -0.24 -17.62
C TYR A 508 3.77 -1.07 -17.36
N PHE A 509 3.80 -2.32 -17.84
CA PHE A 509 4.92 -3.25 -17.68
C PHE A 509 6.19 -2.78 -18.37
N LYS A 510 6.08 -2.33 -19.62
CA LYS A 510 7.19 -1.74 -20.40
C LYS A 510 7.43 -0.27 -20.06
N LYS A 511 6.62 0.31 -19.17
CA LYS A 511 6.70 1.73 -18.77
C LYS A 511 6.66 2.68 -19.96
N LEU A 512 5.81 2.42 -20.95
CA LEU A 512 5.68 3.29 -22.14
C LEU A 512 5.23 4.70 -21.75
N TRP A 513 4.50 4.83 -20.64
CA TRP A 513 4.14 6.10 -20.01
C TRP A 513 5.35 6.95 -19.60
N TRP A 514 6.54 6.38 -19.42
CA TRP A 514 7.71 7.16 -19.01
C TRP A 514 8.06 8.21 -20.06
N CYS A 515 7.77 7.97 -21.34
CA CYS A 515 8.03 8.93 -22.42
C CYS A 515 7.00 10.07 -22.46
N THR A 516 5.80 9.89 -21.90
CA THR A 516 4.72 10.88 -21.96
C THR A 516 4.74 11.86 -20.79
N VAL A 517 5.34 11.48 -19.66
CA VAL A 517 5.40 12.34 -18.47
C VAL A 517 6.47 13.42 -18.63
N HIS A 518 6.09 14.68 -18.42
CA HIS A 518 7.01 15.82 -18.45
C HIS A 518 8.17 15.64 -17.42
N PRO A 519 9.45 15.86 -17.78
CA PRO A 519 10.59 15.63 -16.87
C PRO A 519 10.48 16.35 -15.53
N GLY A 520 10.00 17.61 -15.53
CA GLY A 520 9.80 18.37 -14.30
C GLY A 520 8.72 17.78 -13.38
N ALA A 521 7.69 17.16 -13.96
CA ALA A 521 6.63 16.50 -13.20
C ALA A 521 7.15 15.21 -12.53
N LYS A 522 7.98 14.43 -13.25
CA LYS A 522 8.65 13.25 -12.69
C LYS A 522 9.46 13.61 -11.45
N THR A 523 10.32 14.63 -11.56
CA THR A 523 11.20 15.04 -10.46
C THR A 523 10.40 15.56 -9.27
N LYS A 524 9.36 16.38 -9.50
CA LYS A 524 8.49 16.89 -8.43
C LYS A 524 7.74 15.76 -7.71
N GLU A 525 7.14 14.83 -8.46
CA GLU A 525 6.42 13.69 -7.89
C GLU A 525 7.36 12.78 -7.09
N MET A 526 8.52 12.44 -7.67
CA MET A 526 9.55 11.64 -7.01
C MET A 526 10.05 12.29 -5.72
N LYS A 527 10.24 13.62 -5.72
CA LYS A 527 10.67 14.37 -4.53
C LYS A 527 9.59 14.39 -3.45
N ALA A 528 8.35 14.72 -3.81
CA ALA A 528 7.22 14.77 -2.86
C ALA A 528 6.98 13.40 -2.21
N HIS A 529 7.12 12.32 -2.97
CA HIS A 529 7.03 10.97 -2.43
C HIS A 529 8.21 10.61 -1.52
N LEU A 530 9.44 10.95 -1.93
CA LEU A 530 10.63 10.72 -1.11
C LEU A 530 10.49 11.44 0.25
N GLU A 531 10.00 12.68 0.24
CA GLU A 531 9.70 13.42 1.47
C GLU A 531 8.63 12.73 2.33
N ALA A 532 7.58 12.18 1.72
CA ALA A 532 6.56 11.40 2.44
C ALA A 532 7.12 10.11 3.07
N LEU A 533 7.98 9.38 2.34
CA LEU A 533 8.68 8.20 2.86
C LEU A 533 9.62 8.56 4.01
N LEU A 534 10.40 9.63 3.86
CA LEU A 534 11.32 10.11 4.89
C LEU A 534 10.58 10.59 6.14
N ALA A 535 9.35 11.11 6.00
CA ALA A 535 8.49 11.48 7.10
C ALA A 535 7.88 10.28 7.87
N GLY A 536 8.25 9.04 7.54
CA GLY A 536 7.76 7.85 8.21
C GLY A 536 6.27 7.57 7.97
N LEU A 537 5.71 8.12 6.90
CA LEU A 537 4.32 7.86 6.51
C LEU A 537 4.21 6.44 5.92
N GLN A 538 3.09 5.78 6.27
CA GLN A 538 2.82 4.35 6.17
C GLN A 538 3.13 3.70 4.80
N PRO A 539 3.40 2.38 4.78
CA PRO A 539 3.67 1.61 3.58
C PRO A 539 2.51 1.63 2.58
N LEU A 540 2.86 1.29 1.33
CA LEU A 540 2.02 1.13 0.15
C LEU A 540 0.61 0.60 0.49
N GLN A 541 -0.42 1.43 0.35
CA GLN A 541 -1.81 0.96 0.39
C GLN A 541 -2.14 0.23 -0.92
N LEU A 542 -2.49 -1.05 -0.80
CA LEU A 542 -2.91 -1.94 -1.88
C LEU A 542 -4.37 -1.67 -2.26
N THR A 543 -4.76 -2.00 -3.50
CA THR A 543 -6.18 -1.94 -3.88
C THR A 543 -7.00 -2.81 -2.93
N ILE A 544 -8.29 -2.50 -2.76
CA ILE A 544 -9.11 -3.19 -1.75
C ILE A 544 -9.17 -4.71 -1.98
N LEU A 545 -9.10 -5.14 -3.25
CA LEU A 545 -9.10 -6.54 -3.66
C LEU A 545 -7.75 -7.24 -3.44
N GLU A 546 -6.67 -6.46 -3.33
CA GLU A 546 -5.32 -6.97 -3.07
C GLU A 546 -5.00 -7.06 -1.57
N ILE A 547 -5.67 -6.27 -0.72
CA ILE A 547 -5.53 -6.39 0.75
C ILE A 547 -5.90 -7.82 1.16
N ASP A 548 -7.04 -8.32 0.69
CA ASP A 548 -7.53 -9.66 1.01
C ASP A 548 -6.62 -10.79 0.48
N ALA A 549 -5.95 -10.59 -0.67
CA ALA A 549 -5.04 -11.58 -1.25
C ALA A 549 -3.64 -11.58 -0.63
N SER A 550 -3.23 -10.50 0.05
CA SER A 550 -1.89 -10.37 0.64
C SER A 550 -1.79 -10.79 2.12
N GLU A 551 -2.94 -10.96 2.79
CA GLU A 551 -3.02 -11.34 4.20
C GLU A 551 -2.95 -12.87 4.43
N SER A 552 -2.84 -13.70 3.38
CA SER A 552 -2.72 -15.16 3.51
C SER A 552 -1.29 -15.67 3.76
N ILE A 553 -0.32 -14.79 4.04
CA ILE A 553 0.99 -15.21 4.58
C ILE A 553 0.86 -15.16 6.09
N THR A 554 0.34 -16.23 6.68
CA THR A 554 0.31 -16.43 8.13
C THR A 554 1.74 -16.51 8.68
N GLU A 555 1.99 -15.92 9.86
CA GLU A 555 3.28 -16.00 10.56
C GLU A 555 3.77 -17.45 10.77
N ASP A 556 2.87 -18.43 10.76
CA ASP A 556 3.19 -19.86 10.82
C ASP A 556 3.91 -20.40 9.57
N SER A 557 3.90 -19.69 8.44
CA SER A 557 4.66 -20.07 7.24
C SER A 557 6.17 -19.79 7.37
N ILE A 558 6.61 -19.06 8.41
CA ILE A 558 8.02 -18.69 8.63
C ILE A 558 8.81 -19.83 9.29
N LEU A 559 8.14 -20.78 9.95
CA LEU A 559 8.79 -21.90 10.64
C LEU A 559 9.21 -23.04 9.70
N GLY A 560 8.91 -22.95 8.40
CA GLY A 560 9.41 -23.84 7.35
C GLY A 560 9.61 -23.14 6.00
N GLY A 561 9.77 -21.80 6.01
CA GLY A 561 9.81 -20.96 4.81
C GLY A 561 11.04 -21.20 3.94
N GLU A 562 10.92 -20.92 2.64
CA GLU A 562 12.07 -20.95 1.75
C GLU A 562 13.09 -19.88 2.19
N TRP A 563 14.39 -20.09 1.94
CA TRP A 563 15.45 -19.15 2.33
C TRP A 563 15.22 -17.69 1.88
N HIS A 564 14.39 -17.50 0.86
CA HIS A 564 13.98 -16.19 0.39
C HIS A 564 13.15 -15.40 1.41
N ASP A 565 12.39 -16.09 2.26
CA ASP A 565 11.47 -15.49 3.23
C ASP A 565 12.22 -14.83 4.40
N TYR A 566 13.44 -15.30 4.70
CA TYR A 566 14.29 -14.69 5.72
C TYR A 566 14.94 -13.38 5.26
N PHE A 567 14.95 -13.09 3.96
CA PHE A 567 15.50 -11.83 3.49
C PHE A 567 14.46 -10.71 3.59
N ALA A 568 14.87 -9.59 4.17
CA ALA A 568 14.07 -8.40 4.24
C ALA A 568 13.73 -7.91 2.82
N LYS A 569 12.50 -7.38 2.66
CA LYS A 569 12.02 -6.76 1.40
C LYS A 569 12.88 -5.57 0.93
N LEU A 570 13.71 -5.03 1.80
CA LEU A 570 14.62 -3.90 1.56
C LEU A 570 16.02 -4.27 2.05
N PRO A 571 17.10 -3.93 1.31
CA PRO A 571 18.44 -4.04 1.87
C PRO A 571 18.63 -3.08 3.04
N HIS A 572 19.56 -3.42 3.93
CA HIS A 572 20.01 -2.49 4.94
C HIS A 572 20.74 -1.31 4.30
N SER A 573 20.40 -0.09 4.72
CA SER A 573 21.16 1.10 4.34
C SER A 573 22.54 1.09 4.99
N ASN A 574 23.48 1.88 4.45
CA ASN A 574 24.80 2.04 5.09
C ASN A 574 24.66 2.56 6.53
N GLN A 575 23.66 3.42 6.81
CA GLN A 575 23.38 3.86 8.17
C GLN A 575 22.82 2.73 9.05
N ALA A 576 21.91 1.90 8.53
CA ALA A 576 21.37 0.76 9.27
C ALA A 576 22.48 -0.25 9.61
N LEU A 577 23.38 -0.54 8.66
CA LEU A 577 24.53 -1.42 8.89
C LEU A 577 25.45 -0.90 9.99
N ARG A 578 25.74 0.41 10.05
CA ARG A 578 26.55 0.98 11.15
C ARG A 578 25.94 0.73 12.52
N ASN A 579 24.61 0.74 12.59
CA ASN A 579 23.90 0.53 13.85
C ASN A 579 23.85 -0.96 14.21
N LEU A 580 23.70 -1.86 13.23
CA LEU A 580 23.54 -3.30 13.47
C LEU A 580 24.86 -4.04 13.70
N ILE A 581 25.93 -3.67 12.98
CA ILE A 581 27.20 -4.41 12.99
C ILE A 581 27.82 -4.52 14.39
N PRO A 582 27.87 -3.47 15.23
CA PRO A 582 28.43 -3.58 16.58
C PRO A 582 27.75 -4.68 17.41
N PHE A 583 26.42 -4.69 17.45
CA PHE A 583 25.65 -5.70 18.19
C PHE A 583 25.83 -7.11 17.62
N ALA A 584 25.94 -7.24 16.30
CA ALA A 584 26.20 -8.53 15.65
C ALA A 584 27.61 -9.06 15.99
N LEU A 585 28.62 -8.20 16.04
CA LEU A 585 29.98 -8.58 16.45
C LEU A 585 30.01 -9.00 17.92
N ASP A 586 29.40 -8.22 18.81
CA ASP A 586 29.32 -8.56 20.25
C ASP A 586 28.63 -9.91 20.47
N ALA A 587 27.56 -10.18 19.71
CA ALA A 587 26.85 -11.46 19.76
C ALA A 587 27.71 -12.64 19.29
N LEU A 588 28.51 -12.45 18.23
CA LEU A 588 29.45 -13.48 17.78
C LEU A 588 30.58 -13.69 18.80
N GLU A 589 31.07 -12.65 19.46
CA GLU A 589 32.10 -12.78 20.49
C GLU A 589 31.59 -13.54 21.73
N ALA A 590 30.30 -13.40 22.05
CA ALA A 590 29.67 -14.15 23.14
C ALA A 590 29.37 -15.63 22.79
N CYS A 591 29.24 -15.96 21.49
CA CYS A 591 28.98 -17.34 21.04
C CYS A 591 30.27 -18.17 21.01
N GLN A 592 30.23 -19.40 21.50
CA GLN A 592 31.38 -20.29 21.37
C GLN A 592 31.50 -20.75 19.91
N PRO A 593 32.73 -20.86 19.34
CA PRO A 593 32.90 -21.31 17.95
C PRO A 593 32.27 -22.69 17.68
N ALA A 594 32.18 -23.55 18.71
CA ALA A 594 31.54 -24.86 18.63
C ALA A 594 30.03 -24.75 18.31
N ASP A 595 29.37 -23.69 18.74
CA ASP A 595 27.94 -23.48 18.52
C ASP A 595 27.62 -23.23 17.04
N SER A 596 28.60 -22.74 16.26
CA SER A 596 28.40 -22.43 14.85
C SER A 596 28.29 -23.64 13.93
N PHE A 597 28.72 -24.82 14.39
CA PHE A 597 28.50 -26.07 13.67
C PHE A 597 27.04 -26.52 13.69
N SER A 598 26.20 -25.91 14.53
CA SER A 598 24.77 -26.19 14.63
C SER A 598 23.88 -25.28 13.77
N TRP A 599 24.46 -24.35 13.01
CA TRP A 599 23.68 -23.43 12.18
C TRP A 599 23.30 -24.11 10.85
N GLU A 600 22.03 -24.51 10.74
CA GLU A 600 21.47 -25.12 9.54
C GLU A 600 20.58 -24.13 8.77
N THR A 601 19.89 -23.26 9.50
CA THR A 601 18.92 -22.27 9.02
C THR A 601 19.22 -20.87 9.56
N PRO A 602 18.72 -19.79 8.94
CA PRO A 602 18.94 -18.44 9.44
C PRO A 602 18.44 -18.21 10.88
N THR A 603 17.43 -18.95 11.33
CA THR A 603 16.89 -18.87 12.71
C THR A 603 17.84 -19.41 13.77
N ASP A 604 18.84 -20.19 13.38
CA ASP A 604 19.87 -20.69 14.31
C ASP A 604 20.93 -19.63 14.64
N LEU A 605 20.94 -18.51 13.89
CA LEU A 605 21.85 -17.40 14.14
C LEU A 605 21.43 -16.63 15.40
N PRO A 606 22.40 -16.12 16.20
CA PRO A 606 22.09 -15.18 17.27
C PRO A 606 21.27 -13.99 16.75
N GLU A 607 20.24 -13.56 17.49
CA GLU A 607 19.29 -12.54 17.03
C GLU A 607 19.96 -11.28 16.44
N PRO A 608 21.03 -10.70 17.04
CA PRO A 608 21.71 -9.54 16.43
C PRO A 608 22.36 -9.85 15.08
N VAL A 609 22.87 -11.07 14.89
CA VAL A 609 23.46 -11.56 13.64
C VAL A 609 22.37 -11.80 12.60
N LEU A 610 21.24 -12.40 12.99
CA LEU A 610 20.07 -12.57 12.12
C LEU A 610 19.55 -11.22 11.64
N ASN A 611 19.39 -10.24 12.53
CA ASN A 611 18.93 -8.89 12.20
C ASN A 611 19.86 -8.19 11.19
N TRP A 612 21.16 -8.42 11.27
CA TRP A 612 22.10 -7.98 10.23
C TRP A 612 21.93 -8.78 8.92
N PHE A 613 21.79 -10.10 9.01
CA PHE A 613 21.76 -11.03 7.88
C PHE A 613 20.56 -10.81 6.95
N VAL A 614 19.37 -10.56 7.50
CA VAL A 614 18.13 -10.43 6.70
C VAL A 614 18.21 -9.33 5.64
N GLY A 615 18.96 -8.25 5.85
CA GLY A 615 19.08 -7.14 4.88
C GLY A 615 20.23 -7.30 3.88
N GLN A 616 20.93 -8.45 3.84
CA GLN A 616 22.11 -8.63 2.99
C GLN A 616 21.80 -9.06 1.56
N LYS A 617 20.54 -9.37 1.22
CA LYS A 617 20.16 -9.96 -0.08
C LYS A 617 20.69 -9.17 -1.29
N GLU A 618 20.52 -7.85 -1.29
CA GLU A 618 20.97 -6.97 -2.40
C GLU A 618 22.37 -6.39 -2.17
N ILE A 619 22.95 -6.66 -1.00
CA ILE A 619 24.26 -6.18 -0.56
C ILE A 619 25.30 -7.22 -0.94
N LEU A 620 25.30 -8.36 -0.25
CA LEU A 620 26.29 -9.43 -0.41
C LEU A 620 25.83 -10.49 -1.42
N PHE A 621 24.52 -10.66 -1.62
CA PHE A 621 23.94 -11.77 -2.41
C PHE A 621 23.17 -11.32 -3.66
N SER A 622 23.50 -10.14 -4.19
CA SER A 622 22.69 -9.43 -5.19
C SER A 622 22.50 -10.14 -6.54
N LYS A 623 23.32 -11.17 -6.83
CA LYS A 623 23.26 -11.95 -8.08
C LYS A 623 23.16 -13.45 -7.81
N SER A 624 22.88 -13.83 -6.57
CA SER A 624 23.05 -15.20 -6.10
C SER A 624 21.74 -15.76 -5.62
N SER A 625 21.42 -17.00 -5.95
CA SER A 625 20.39 -17.74 -5.21
C SER A 625 21.04 -18.27 -3.93
N ILE A 626 20.38 -18.07 -2.79
CA ILE A 626 20.86 -18.57 -1.49
C ILE A 626 19.78 -19.51 -0.97
N SER A 627 20.16 -20.76 -0.75
CA SER A 627 19.26 -21.82 -0.30
C SER A 627 19.75 -22.55 0.95
N ASN A 628 20.98 -22.26 1.40
CA ASN A 628 21.61 -22.84 2.58
C ASN A 628 22.88 -22.04 2.95
N PHE A 629 23.53 -22.37 4.07
CA PHE A 629 24.78 -21.72 4.47
C PHE A 629 26.01 -22.12 3.63
N VAL A 630 25.97 -23.22 2.87
CA VAL A 630 27.04 -23.56 1.92
C VAL A 630 27.09 -22.52 0.79
N ASP A 631 25.93 -22.11 0.28
CA ASP A 631 25.81 -21.01 -0.67
C ASP A 631 26.35 -19.72 -0.07
N VAL A 632 25.95 -19.40 1.17
CA VAL A 632 26.45 -18.21 1.89
C VAL A 632 27.97 -18.23 1.97
N ALA A 633 28.56 -19.34 2.41
CA ALA A 633 30.01 -19.48 2.54
C ALA A 633 30.71 -19.28 1.19
N LYS A 634 30.22 -19.95 0.14
CA LYS A 634 30.73 -19.83 -1.24
C LYS A 634 30.79 -18.38 -1.72
N TYR A 635 29.79 -17.56 -1.41
CA TYR A 635 29.74 -16.16 -1.85
C TYR A 635 30.52 -15.20 -0.95
N LEU A 636 30.61 -15.46 0.36
CA LEU A 636 31.28 -14.56 1.29
C LEU A 636 32.79 -14.81 1.38
N THR A 637 33.27 -16.05 1.27
CA THR A 637 34.70 -16.37 1.39
C THR A 637 35.59 -15.55 0.45
N PRO A 638 35.27 -15.35 -0.84
CA PRO A 638 36.11 -14.54 -1.74
C PRO A 638 36.27 -13.08 -1.29
N ILE A 639 35.30 -12.52 -0.55
CA ILE A 639 35.34 -11.13 -0.09
C ILE A 639 36.40 -10.95 1.00
N VAL A 640 36.58 -11.96 1.86
CA VAL A 640 37.49 -11.90 3.02
C VAL A 640 38.74 -12.76 2.85
N LEU A 641 38.94 -13.40 1.70
CA LEU A 641 40.06 -14.33 1.46
C LEU A 641 41.44 -13.68 1.67
N ALA A 642 41.55 -12.37 1.43
CA ALA A 642 42.78 -11.62 1.69
C ALA A 642 43.18 -11.60 3.19
N GLN A 643 42.25 -11.93 4.08
CA GLN A 643 42.47 -12.06 5.53
C GLN A 643 42.80 -13.51 5.94
N GLY A 644 42.92 -14.42 4.98
CA GLY A 644 43.09 -15.87 5.18
C GLY A 644 41.79 -16.66 5.00
N GLN A 645 41.91 -17.99 4.91
CA GLN A 645 40.76 -18.89 4.77
C GLN A 645 39.98 -18.94 6.09
N PRO A 646 38.65 -18.74 6.08
CA PRO A 646 37.83 -18.83 7.29
C PRO A 646 37.76 -20.29 7.76
N ASN A 647 37.87 -20.51 9.07
CA ASN A 647 37.87 -21.86 9.65
C ASN A 647 36.45 -22.48 9.73
N ASN A 648 35.44 -21.64 9.94
CA ASN A 648 34.04 -22.03 10.04
C ASN A 648 33.13 -20.83 9.70
N LEU A 649 31.81 -21.03 9.78
CA LEU A 649 30.82 -20.01 9.43
C LEU A 649 30.84 -18.82 10.40
N HIS A 650 31.12 -19.05 11.68
CA HIS A 650 31.28 -17.99 12.69
C HIS A 650 32.45 -17.07 12.38
N ASP A 651 33.62 -17.64 12.10
CA ASP A 651 34.81 -16.89 11.69
C ASP A 651 34.54 -16.12 10.39
N LEU A 652 33.87 -16.74 9.42
CA LEU A 652 33.47 -16.08 8.17
C LEU A 652 32.55 -14.87 8.42
N PHE A 653 31.49 -15.02 9.23
CA PHE A 653 30.58 -13.91 9.54
C PHE A 653 31.27 -12.79 10.29
N ARG A 654 32.12 -13.14 11.27
CA ARG A 654 32.94 -12.15 12.00
C ARG A 654 33.81 -11.35 11.05
N ARG A 655 34.55 -12.01 10.16
CA ARG A 655 35.42 -11.33 9.17
C ARG A 655 34.64 -10.43 8.21
N ILE A 656 33.45 -10.87 7.77
CA ILE A 656 32.59 -10.07 6.89
C ILE A 656 32.06 -8.83 7.62
N LEU A 657 31.60 -8.97 8.86
CA LEU A 657 31.13 -7.85 9.68
C LEU A 657 32.25 -6.83 9.95
N VAL A 658 33.46 -7.29 10.26
CA VAL A 658 34.65 -6.44 10.41
C VAL A 658 34.96 -5.72 9.10
N HIS A 659 34.99 -6.44 7.97
CA HIS A 659 35.22 -5.85 6.64
C HIS A 659 34.18 -4.78 6.29
N GLN A 660 32.90 -5.03 6.56
CA GLN A 660 31.84 -4.05 6.37
C GLN A 660 32.01 -2.82 7.28
N ARG A 661 32.30 -3.02 8.57
CA ARG A 661 32.56 -1.93 9.54
C ARG A 661 33.70 -1.04 9.07
N ASP A 662 34.82 -1.65 8.70
CA ASP A 662 36.03 -0.94 8.32
C ASP A 662 35.81 -0.20 6.99
N THR A 663 35.16 -0.84 6.01
CA THR A 663 34.76 -0.18 4.76
C THR A 663 33.81 0.99 5.00
N LEU A 664 32.78 0.81 5.84
CA LEU A 664 31.84 1.85 6.21
C LEU A 664 32.57 3.03 6.86
N SER A 665 33.60 2.82 7.69
CA SER A 665 34.37 3.92 8.29
C SER A 665 34.96 4.88 7.24
N THR A 666 35.27 4.38 6.04
CA THR A 666 35.81 5.19 4.92
C THR A 666 34.74 5.90 4.09
N ILE A 667 33.48 5.45 4.17
CA ILE A 667 32.36 6.00 3.40
C ILE A 667 31.80 7.23 4.11
N LYS A 668 32.09 8.41 3.55
CA LYS A 668 31.56 9.70 4.01
C LYS A 668 30.41 10.18 3.10
N GLY A 669 29.48 10.93 3.68
CA GLY A 669 28.40 11.58 2.93
C GLY A 669 27.11 11.69 3.73
N LYS A 670 26.25 12.62 3.32
CA LYS A 670 24.86 12.73 3.78
C LYS A 670 24.01 11.64 3.14
N HIS A 671 22.84 11.38 3.70
CA HIS A 671 21.83 10.50 3.13
C HIS A 671 22.18 9.00 3.08
N GLN A 672 23.06 8.53 3.98
CA GLN A 672 23.45 7.10 4.05
C GLN A 672 22.29 6.19 4.49
N GLU A 673 21.17 6.76 4.93
CA GLU A 673 19.91 6.06 5.15
C GLU A 673 19.23 5.62 3.85
N ASN A 674 19.55 6.26 2.72
CA ASN A 674 18.87 6.04 1.43
C ASN A 674 19.64 5.14 0.46
N PHE A 675 20.89 4.79 0.78
CA PHE A 675 21.70 3.93 -0.07
C PHE A 675 22.55 2.92 0.72
N HIS A 676 22.97 1.87 0.02
CA HIS A 676 23.90 0.88 0.54
C HIS A 676 25.08 0.68 -0.42
N SER A 677 26.18 0.13 0.11
CA SER A 677 27.32 -0.38 -0.66
C SER A 677 27.22 -1.90 -0.78
N ARG A 678 28.00 -2.55 -1.66
CA ARG A 678 28.00 -4.03 -1.80
C ARG A 678 29.20 -4.73 -1.16
N PHE A 679 30.25 -3.99 -0.78
CA PHE A 679 31.44 -4.48 -0.06
C PHE A 679 32.25 -5.58 -0.78
N ASP A 680 31.90 -5.93 -2.01
CA ASP A 680 32.52 -6.96 -2.85
C ASP A 680 33.73 -6.43 -3.66
N GLY A 681 34.08 -5.15 -3.49
CA GLY A 681 35.15 -4.48 -4.24
C GLY A 681 34.86 -4.31 -5.73
N GLN A 682 33.67 -4.69 -6.22
CA GLN A 682 33.34 -4.59 -7.63
C GLN A 682 33.15 -3.12 -8.02
N LYS A 683 33.96 -2.67 -8.98
CA LYS A 683 33.79 -1.37 -9.62
C LYS A 683 32.68 -1.45 -10.66
N VAL A 684 31.90 -0.38 -10.82
CA VAL A 684 30.90 -0.29 -11.90
C VAL A 684 31.58 0.32 -13.13
N SER A 685 31.88 -0.51 -14.12
CA SER A 685 32.43 -0.11 -15.42
C SER A 685 31.32 0.03 -16.49
N GLY A 686 31.67 0.61 -17.64
CA GLY A 686 30.75 0.71 -18.78
C GLY A 686 29.62 1.72 -18.63
N LEU A 687 29.68 2.65 -17.67
CA LEU A 687 28.71 3.74 -17.59
C LEU A 687 28.77 4.56 -18.89
N VAL A 688 27.61 4.91 -19.46
CA VAL A 688 27.51 5.76 -20.67
C VAL A 688 26.69 7.00 -20.35
N CYS A 689 27.02 8.13 -20.98
CA CYS A 689 26.21 9.35 -20.87
C CYS A 689 24.82 9.09 -21.46
N GLU A 690 23.75 9.40 -20.71
CA GLU A 690 22.39 9.21 -21.19
C GLU A 690 22.01 10.10 -22.37
N GLN A 691 22.69 11.24 -22.55
CA GLN A 691 22.37 12.18 -23.62
C GLN A 691 23.11 11.90 -24.93
N CYS A 692 24.40 11.57 -24.87
CA CYS A 692 25.23 11.39 -26.07
C CYS A 692 25.81 9.99 -26.24
N GLY A 693 25.52 9.05 -25.32
CA GLY A 693 26.02 7.67 -25.36
C GLY A 693 27.52 7.51 -25.06
N THR A 694 28.27 8.60 -24.90
CA THR A 694 29.73 8.55 -24.69
C THR A 694 30.07 7.76 -23.41
N PRO A 695 30.95 6.75 -23.49
CA PRO A 695 31.39 5.99 -22.31
C PRO A 695 32.09 6.88 -21.28
N ALA A 696 31.83 6.62 -20.01
CA ALA A 696 32.53 7.23 -18.91
C ALA A 696 33.96 6.68 -18.85
N VAL A 697 34.94 7.59 -18.87
CA VAL A 697 36.38 7.25 -18.90
C VAL A 697 36.83 6.52 -17.63
N LYS A 698 36.12 6.68 -16.51
CA LYS A 698 36.48 6.04 -15.23
C LYS A 698 35.34 5.16 -14.74
N ALA A 699 35.66 3.95 -14.30
CA ALA A 699 34.73 3.14 -13.52
C ALA A 699 34.34 3.86 -12.22
N ASP A 700 33.21 3.50 -11.64
CA ASP A 700 32.87 3.90 -10.28
C ASP A 700 33.50 2.97 -9.28
N ASP A 701 34.44 3.51 -8.51
CA ASP A 701 35.20 2.81 -7.48
C ASP A 701 34.45 2.75 -6.14
N LYS A 702 33.43 3.59 -5.97
CA LYS A 702 32.57 3.63 -4.78
C LYS A 702 31.09 3.59 -5.14
N PRO A 703 30.65 2.53 -5.85
CA PRO A 703 29.28 2.44 -6.29
C PRO A 703 28.30 2.39 -5.11
N ARG A 704 27.14 3.02 -5.32
CA ARG A 704 26.05 3.10 -4.35
C ARG A 704 24.77 2.56 -4.98
N TRP A 705 23.94 1.93 -4.18
CA TRP A 705 22.66 1.37 -4.63
C TRP A 705 21.54 1.87 -3.74
N ALA A 706 20.39 2.14 -4.35
CA ALA A 706 19.24 2.70 -3.67
C ALA A 706 18.57 1.66 -2.76
N VAL A 707 18.34 1.99 -1.50
CA VAL A 707 17.61 1.09 -0.58
C VAL A 707 16.15 0.93 -1.01
N ASN A 708 15.52 2.03 -1.39
CA ASN A 708 14.13 2.04 -1.86
C ASN A 708 13.96 1.52 -3.30
N MET A 709 15.04 1.15 -3.99
CA MET A 709 15.00 0.48 -5.29
C MET A 709 16.10 -0.59 -5.38
N PRO A 710 15.89 -1.78 -4.79
CA PRO A 710 16.74 -2.96 -4.92
C PRO A 710 17.27 -3.15 -6.34
N GLY A 711 18.59 -3.32 -6.47
CA GLY A 711 19.23 -3.48 -7.77
C GLY A 711 19.34 -2.20 -8.62
N CYS A 712 18.93 -1.02 -8.15
CA CYS A 712 19.18 0.24 -8.84
C CYS A 712 20.47 0.90 -8.34
N TYR A 713 21.38 1.14 -9.28
CA TYR A 713 22.64 1.85 -9.05
C TYR A 713 22.39 3.36 -9.03
N ILE A 714 23.01 4.07 -8.10
CA ILE A 714 22.94 5.53 -7.98
C ILE A 714 24.12 6.11 -8.77
N VAL A 715 23.81 6.77 -9.88
CA VAL A 715 24.81 7.44 -10.70
C VAL A 715 25.20 8.73 -10.01
N HIS A 716 26.45 8.80 -9.56
CA HIS A 716 27.05 10.05 -9.11
C HIS A 716 27.07 11.09 -10.23
N GLU A 717 26.89 12.36 -9.87
CA GLU A 717 27.01 13.49 -10.80
C GLU A 717 28.35 13.44 -11.52
N ARG A 718 28.33 12.97 -12.77
CA ARG A 718 29.50 12.90 -13.64
C ARG A 718 29.19 13.77 -14.84
N ARG A 719 29.94 14.87 -14.98
CA ARG A 719 29.89 15.68 -16.18
C ARG A 719 30.26 14.79 -17.36
N CYS A 720 29.46 14.82 -18.42
CA CYS A 720 29.86 14.22 -19.68
C CYS A 720 31.15 14.91 -20.12
N LYS A 721 32.16 14.12 -20.50
CA LYS A 721 33.42 14.66 -21.02
C LYS A 721 33.35 15.04 -22.49
N ASN A 722 32.30 14.63 -23.20
CA ASN A 722 32.07 15.09 -24.55
C ASN A 722 31.65 16.58 -24.49
N PRO A 723 32.48 17.51 -25.02
CA PRO A 723 32.20 18.95 -24.95
C PRO A 723 30.98 19.37 -25.77
N GLU A 724 30.53 18.54 -26.69
CA GLU A 724 29.34 18.77 -27.52
C GLU A 724 28.07 18.22 -26.87
N CYS A 725 28.19 17.46 -25.78
CA CYS A 725 27.03 16.92 -25.08
C CYS A 725 26.29 18.03 -24.34
N PRO A 726 24.96 18.19 -24.46
CA PRO A 726 24.22 19.20 -23.70
C PRO A 726 24.36 19.07 -22.17
N GLY A 727 24.79 17.89 -21.69
CA GLY A 727 25.11 17.58 -20.30
C GLY A 727 26.54 17.95 -19.89
N SER A 728 27.34 18.55 -20.77
CA SER A 728 28.68 19.04 -20.48
C SER A 728 28.62 20.35 -19.67
N GLY A 729 28.10 20.29 -18.45
CA GLY A 729 28.04 21.47 -17.57
C GLY A 729 27.07 21.35 -16.41
N SER A 730 25.97 20.62 -16.61
CA SER A 730 24.94 20.40 -15.60
C SER A 730 25.31 19.26 -14.64
N LYS A 731 25.11 19.52 -13.35
CA LYS A 731 25.20 18.53 -12.28
C LYS A 731 23.81 17.90 -12.09
N GLY A 732 23.72 16.58 -12.12
CA GLY A 732 22.46 15.87 -11.85
C GLY A 732 22.72 14.45 -11.36
N THR A 733 22.09 14.08 -10.23
CA THR A 733 22.17 12.74 -9.63
C THR A 733 20.92 11.95 -10.02
N PHE A 734 21.07 10.73 -10.54
CA PHE A 734 19.93 9.89 -10.94
C PHE A 734 20.14 8.43 -10.51
N ALA A 735 19.05 7.71 -10.23
CA ALA A 735 19.08 6.27 -9.97
C ALA A 735 18.74 5.51 -11.26
N VAL A 736 19.57 4.54 -11.65
CA VAL A 736 19.43 3.77 -12.90
C VAL A 736 19.37 2.27 -12.58
N PRO A 737 18.39 1.52 -13.12
CA PRO A 737 18.35 0.07 -12.98
C PRO A 737 19.61 -0.61 -13.53
N THR A 738 20.22 -1.53 -12.78
CA THR A 738 21.46 -2.22 -13.20
C THR A 738 21.29 -3.00 -14.52
N THR A 739 20.08 -3.48 -14.82
CA THR A 739 19.75 -4.17 -16.08
C THR A 739 19.74 -3.24 -17.29
N ILE A 740 19.29 -1.98 -17.14
CA ILE A 740 19.29 -0.98 -18.21
C ILE A 740 20.71 -0.50 -18.50
N ALA A 741 21.54 -0.32 -17.45
CA ALA A 741 22.96 0.00 -17.61
C ALA A 741 23.68 -1.09 -18.43
N LYS A 742 23.43 -2.38 -18.14
CA LYS A 742 24.02 -3.50 -18.89
C LYS A 742 23.50 -3.66 -20.32
N LYS A 743 22.20 -3.49 -20.56
CA LYS A 743 21.59 -3.68 -21.89
C LYS A 743 22.11 -2.66 -22.91
N ARG A 744 22.45 -1.45 -22.46
CA ARG A 744 23.06 -0.39 -23.30
C ARG A 744 24.58 -0.55 -23.49
N ILE A 745 25.29 -1.14 -22.52
CA ILE A 745 26.71 -1.52 -22.68
C ILE A 745 26.88 -2.53 -23.83
N TYR A 746 25.99 -3.51 -23.95
CA TYR A 746 26.05 -4.49 -25.04
C TYR A 746 25.72 -3.86 -26.40
N GLN A 747 24.79 -2.90 -26.46
CA GLN A 747 24.47 -2.19 -27.71
C GLN A 747 25.61 -1.25 -28.17
N ALA A 748 26.37 -0.65 -27.23
CA ALA A 748 27.53 0.18 -27.56
C ALA A 748 28.79 -0.62 -27.97
N LEU A 749 28.87 -1.91 -27.61
CA LEU A 749 29.95 -2.82 -28.01
C LEU A 749 29.65 -3.59 -29.31
N SER A 750 28.45 -3.42 -29.87
CA SER A 750 28.03 -4.04 -31.14
C SER A 750 28.16 -3.05 -32.31
N GLY A 751 29.38 -2.54 -32.53
CA GLY A 751 29.77 -1.87 -33.78
C GLY A 751 30.11 -2.89 -34.88
N PRO A 752 30.19 -2.48 -36.15
CA PRO A 752 30.11 -3.38 -37.30
C PRO A 752 31.25 -4.40 -37.33
N ALA A 753 30.92 -5.61 -37.77
CA ALA A 753 31.86 -6.71 -37.94
C ALA A 753 33.13 -6.25 -38.67
N LEU A 754 34.28 -6.55 -38.05
CA LEU A 754 35.59 -6.40 -38.70
C LEU A 754 35.59 -7.21 -40.02
N PRO A 755 36.21 -6.68 -41.09
CA PRO A 755 36.37 -7.43 -42.33
C PRO A 755 37.20 -8.68 -42.07
N THR A 756 36.67 -9.82 -42.51
CA THR A 756 37.31 -11.13 -42.47
C THR A 756 38.71 -11.08 -43.11
N PRO A 757 39.76 -11.61 -42.48
CA PRO A 757 41.05 -11.79 -43.13
C PRO A 757 40.92 -12.84 -44.24
N SER A 758 41.48 -12.51 -45.40
CA SER A 758 41.63 -13.39 -46.56
C SER A 758 42.25 -14.73 -46.17
N THR A 759 41.64 -15.81 -46.65
CA THR A 759 42.11 -17.19 -46.57
C THR A 759 43.50 -17.34 -47.17
N GLY A 760 44.52 -17.40 -46.31
CA GLY A 760 45.86 -17.90 -46.63
C GLY A 760 46.09 -19.20 -45.87
N SER A 761 46.03 -20.32 -46.59
CA SER A 761 46.21 -21.68 -46.06
C SER A 761 47.61 -21.89 -45.50
N PRO A 762 47.77 -22.49 -44.31
CA PRO A 762 48.99 -23.20 -43.93
C PRO A 762 48.74 -24.70 -43.97
N SER A 763 49.46 -25.37 -44.88
CA SER A 763 49.64 -26.81 -44.97
C SER A 763 50.62 -27.29 -43.89
N TRP A 764 50.24 -28.25 -43.03
CA TRP A 764 51.13 -29.17 -42.29
C TRP A 764 50.31 -30.42 -41.86
N PRO A 765 50.95 -31.57 -41.58
CA PRO A 765 50.60 -32.85 -42.16
C PRO A 765 49.79 -33.76 -41.23
N ARG A 766 49.08 -34.71 -41.85
CA ARG A 766 48.55 -35.90 -41.19
C ARG A 766 49.72 -36.81 -40.83
N ASP A 767 49.80 -37.19 -39.57
CA ASP A 767 50.06 -38.57 -39.12
C ASP A 767 50.02 -38.60 -37.59
N LEU A 768 49.12 -39.42 -37.03
CA LEU A 768 49.42 -40.44 -36.02
C LEU A 768 48.14 -41.01 -35.41
N HIS A 769 47.98 -42.31 -35.63
CA HIS A 769 47.10 -43.23 -34.92
C HIS A 769 47.30 -43.17 -33.41
N VAL A 770 46.20 -43.30 -32.65
CA VAL A 770 46.22 -43.94 -31.33
C VAL A 770 45.03 -44.89 -31.21
N HIS A 771 45.37 -46.14 -30.90
CA HIS A 771 44.50 -47.24 -30.57
C HIS A 771 43.81 -47.03 -29.22
N SER A 772 42.65 -47.67 -29.11
CA SER A 772 41.95 -48.04 -27.88
C SER A 772 42.86 -48.61 -26.79
N GLU A 773 42.72 -48.08 -25.57
CA GLU A 773 42.39 -48.80 -24.34
C GLU A 773 41.78 -47.82 -23.33
#